data_AF-A0A976JIM3-F1
#
_entry.id   AF-A0A976JIM3-F1
#
_cell.length_a   1.000
_cell.length_b   1.000
_cell.length_c   1.000
_cell.angle_alpha   90.00
_cell.angle_beta   90.00
_cell.angle_gamma   90.00
#
_symmetry.space_group_name_H-M   'P 1'
#
loop_
_entity.id
_entity.type
_entity.pdbx_description
1 polymer ?
#
loop_
_entity_poly.entity_id
_entity_poly.type
_entity_poly.pdbx_seq_one_letter_code
_entity_poly.pdbx_strand_id
1 'polypeptide(L)'
;MSRDASKEKRIFKRNEKGQVSIFLGICMTVILTMLAFIVNIGLFVKAKINLQNAVDAAAWSGAAVQARQLSNIGYMNWELRNTLKEWMFKYYVLGQMGQEWLKYPNLNESSVDFLLKPFGLGAADTKDKFNLPSICIHFGSPNNICSIYDVPGLPVFDTVGLPGISERHESFLASIRDIKSKDCSERGIINLETGLLWAYGTGSSSFSDLPAVAAHRIGAWIEALEIGFRMRNLESIVNRPPVDGQMCMGGAGCTDVNTLQSEFTRLPYNERPIKALISAYRNLGGGTIKDEDSDDDNKDIFTNTFRLTEIPPEPHVVDPGSLSGLLIPQDATISGKSAFEKYYLDLIAFPINMATLYTNFQVKDGVTSSVASVGECQGTRTAIPVPGYIHSFAKNHEVMTYYSVKGEAKYVGMFFPFAERGGVTLKAYASAKPFGGKIGPRLFGRLETNKVVARSEVARTTPYVFGLDMQGAGGFQAGELVPFEPPASPGMFWAKNGLSVIGGTPSAGQLQYVIPNLLYDFDSYGDLDIHGPVLGDWMTYVKRRGSGGVPGDGPLPQEDRGLLNGKQYKIFRANLVPPTGGILSVANIDASIRNVRRPTRYEAMNYMIPTIERGGDGNTNLDSIPIVKNIEQSGIKKYHIFAPLIHEDSLYKQMASIEEAAKAFLAANDTSITSFIDALKTVRDAILAEAGGDPTKYQDSANLIHDNNDFNTPGTCVSMNDKFEFFFNAESEGTGCGGKITPLKQLIQEYFAPGGNGQQMQLIGKFDFLLYYESEYADDGNFNGEPNSNHMRTFPTNAELHGAYTPGPRTGSPDTGAFLLPFSGNDNGIPKRNFYSTKFVSTSKLVKGGDTTISFSQVPVYKEKDDMGGQSMFGSEASGPSMDFKNKLEYTGFLDEFGTAANLDF
;
A
#
# COMPACT_ATOMS: atom_id res chain seq x y z
N MET A 1 16.94 -98.23 -83.90
CA MET A 1 16.76 -98.39 -85.36
C MET A 1 15.30 -98.06 -85.61
N SER A 2 14.82 -96.92 -86.12
CA SER A 2 15.24 -95.92 -87.12
C SER A 2 14.65 -94.54 -86.71
N ARG A 3 15.40 -93.42 -86.66
CA ARG A 3 15.51 -92.33 -87.67
C ARG A 3 14.21 -91.90 -88.39
N ASP A 4 13.72 -90.68 -88.11
CA ASP A 4 13.73 -89.45 -88.96
C ASP A 4 12.62 -88.46 -88.50
N ALA A 5 12.92 -87.26 -87.97
CA ALA A 5 13.30 -86.00 -88.65
C ALA A 5 12.12 -85.21 -89.28
N SER A 6 11.54 -84.23 -88.56
CA SER A 6 11.45 -82.82 -89.01
C SER A 6 11.06 -81.89 -87.85
N LYS A 7 11.70 -80.73 -87.76
CA LYS A 7 11.56 -79.71 -86.71
C LYS A 7 10.35 -78.82 -86.97
N GLU A 8 9.37 -78.83 -86.08
CA GLU A 8 8.35 -77.78 -86.00
C GLU A 8 8.70 -76.83 -84.83
N LYS A 9 9.14 -75.62 -85.16
CA LYS A 9 9.38 -74.54 -84.17
C LYS A 9 8.03 -74.11 -83.58
N ARG A 10 7.69 -74.62 -82.40
CA ARG A 10 6.68 -73.99 -81.52
C ARG A 10 7.21 -72.66 -81.01
N ILE A 11 6.74 -71.56 -81.61
CA ILE A 11 6.93 -70.22 -81.07
C ILE A 11 6.02 -70.10 -79.83
N PHE A 12 6.61 -70.16 -78.65
CA PHE A 12 6.00 -69.66 -77.42
C PHE A 12 5.86 -68.13 -77.57
N LYS A 13 4.65 -67.64 -77.89
CA LYS A 13 4.32 -66.22 -77.73
C LYS A 13 4.26 -65.94 -76.21
N ARG A 14 5.27 -65.23 -75.68
CA ARG A 14 5.17 -64.57 -74.37
C ARG A 14 4.07 -63.50 -74.44
N ASN A 15 3.02 -63.69 -73.65
CA ASN A 15 1.97 -62.70 -73.43
C ASN A 15 2.48 -61.67 -72.40
N GLU A 16 3.06 -60.56 -72.86
CA GLU A 16 3.44 -59.42 -72.00
C GLU A 16 2.43 -58.26 -72.04
N LYS A 17 1.25 -58.46 -72.65
CA LYS A 17 0.23 -57.42 -72.86
C LYS A 17 -0.63 -57.05 -71.65
N GLY A 18 -0.13 -57.22 -70.42
CA GLY A 18 -0.85 -56.88 -69.18
C GLY A 18 0.02 -56.39 -68.02
N GLN A 19 1.35 -56.54 -68.12
CA GLN A 19 2.26 -56.11 -67.05
C GLN A 19 2.32 -54.59 -66.93
N VAL A 20 2.24 -53.86 -68.05
CA VAL A 20 2.20 -52.38 -68.04
C VAL A 20 0.93 -51.86 -67.36
N SER A 21 -0.22 -52.52 -67.54
CA SER A 21 -1.48 -52.12 -66.88
C SER A 21 -1.47 -52.39 -65.37
N ILE A 22 -0.89 -53.51 -64.94
CA ILE A 22 -0.74 -53.82 -63.51
C ILE A 22 0.28 -52.86 -62.86
N PHE A 23 1.41 -52.61 -63.52
CA PHE A 23 2.41 -51.65 -63.06
C PHE A 23 1.83 -50.23 -62.96
N LEU A 24 1.08 -49.78 -63.97
CA LEU A 24 0.44 -48.47 -63.96
C LEU A 24 -0.66 -48.36 -62.90
N GLY A 25 -1.45 -49.43 -62.68
CA GLY A 25 -2.45 -49.49 -61.61
C GLY A 25 -1.83 -49.40 -60.21
N ILE A 26 -0.71 -50.10 -59.98
CA ILE A 26 0.03 -50.04 -58.72
C ILE A 26 0.67 -48.65 -58.54
N CYS A 27 1.34 -48.11 -59.55
CA CYS A 27 1.96 -46.77 -59.49
C CYS A 27 0.91 -45.67 -59.25
N MET A 28 -0.24 -45.71 -59.93
CA MET A 28 -1.31 -44.73 -59.73
C MET A 28 -1.89 -44.83 -58.31
N THR A 29 -2.07 -46.04 -57.79
CA THR A 29 -2.54 -46.24 -56.40
C THR A 29 -1.52 -45.71 -55.39
N VAL A 30 -0.22 -45.96 -55.60
CA VAL A 30 0.85 -45.42 -54.74
C VAL A 30 0.89 -43.89 -54.78
N ILE A 31 0.77 -43.27 -55.96
CA ILE A 31 0.75 -41.81 -56.08
C ILE A 31 -0.49 -41.21 -55.39
N LEU A 32 -1.67 -41.79 -55.57
CA LEU A 32 -2.90 -41.31 -54.93
C LEU A 32 -2.86 -41.46 -53.40
N THR A 33 -2.35 -42.58 -52.89
CA THR A 33 -2.18 -42.78 -51.44
C THR A 33 -1.15 -41.83 -50.83
N MET A 34 -0.02 -41.58 -51.52
CA MET A 34 0.96 -40.56 -51.10
C MET A 34 0.37 -39.15 -51.11
N LEU A 35 -0.40 -38.78 -52.14
CA LEU A 35 -1.05 -37.48 -52.21
C LEU A 35 -2.05 -37.30 -51.07
N ALA A 36 -2.91 -38.29 -50.82
CA ALA A 36 -3.86 -38.29 -49.72
C ALA A 36 -3.16 -38.17 -48.35
N PHE A 37 -2.02 -38.85 -48.18
CA PHE A 37 -1.20 -38.76 -46.97
C PHE A 37 -0.59 -37.37 -46.77
N ILE A 38 -0.03 -36.76 -47.83
CA ILE A 38 0.54 -35.41 -47.78
C ILE A 38 -0.55 -34.38 -47.41
N VAL A 39 -1.74 -34.50 -48.00
CA VAL A 39 -2.88 -33.63 -47.68
C VAL A 39 -3.32 -33.80 -46.22
N ASN A 40 -3.43 -35.04 -45.73
CA ASN A 40 -3.78 -35.31 -44.33
C ASN A 40 -2.75 -34.74 -43.34
N ILE A 41 -1.45 -34.87 -43.62
CA ILE A 41 -0.40 -34.28 -42.79
C ILE A 41 -0.51 -32.75 -42.81
N GLY A 42 -0.70 -32.15 -43.98
CA GLY A 42 -0.84 -30.70 -44.11
C GLY A 42 -2.02 -30.16 -43.28
N LEU A 43 -3.17 -30.83 -43.34
CA LEU A 43 -4.34 -30.48 -42.54
C LEU A 43 -4.14 -30.73 -41.04
N PHE A 44 -3.45 -31.80 -40.66
CA PHE A 44 -3.11 -32.11 -39.27
C PHE A 44 -2.17 -31.05 -38.66
N VAL A 45 -1.10 -30.68 -39.37
CA VAL A 45 -0.16 -29.64 -38.94
C VAL A 45 -0.87 -28.30 -38.81
N LYS A 46 -1.75 -27.96 -39.77
CA LYS A 46 -2.57 -26.76 -39.70
C LYS A 46 -3.48 -26.77 -38.47
N ALA A 47 -4.16 -27.88 -38.18
CA ALA A 47 -5.02 -28.02 -37.00
C ALA A 47 -4.23 -27.87 -35.70
N LYS A 48 -3.00 -28.41 -35.64
CA LYS A 48 -2.12 -28.28 -34.47
C LYS A 48 -1.64 -26.84 -34.24
N ILE A 49 -1.19 -26.15 -35.29
CA ILE A 49 -0.79 -24.73 -35.20
C ILE A 49 -1.97 -23.87 -34.74
N ASN A 50 -3.14 -24.15 -35.28
CA ASN A 50 -4.38 -23.45 -34.94
C ASN A 50 -4.76 -23.65 -33.46
N LEU A 51 -4.67 -24.88 -32.96
CA LEU A 51 -4.86 -25.17 -31.54
C LEU A 51 -3.85 -24.43 -30.66
N GLN A 52 -2.57 -24.43 -31.05
CA GLN A 52 -1.53 -23.73 -30.30
C GLN A 52 -1.80 -22.23 -30.23
N ASN A 53 -2.13 -21.57 -31.35
CA ASN A 53 -2.48 -20.16 -31.38
C ASN A 53 -3.69 -19.83 -30.49
N ALA A 54 -4.70 -20.72 -30.47
CA ALA A 54 -5.86 -20.57 -29.61
C ALA A 54 -5.48 -20.67 -28.12
N VAL A 55 -4.65 -21.64 -27.74
CA VAL A 55 -4.21 -21.82 -26.35
C VAL A 55 -3.25 -20.71 -25.91
N ASP A 56 -2.39 -20.22 -26.80
CA ASP A 56 -1.54 -19.04 -26.56
C ASP A 56 -2.39 -17.79 -26.30
N ALA A 57 -3.43 -17.56 -27.12
CA ALA A 57 -4.36 -16.46 -26.93
C ALA A 57 -5.18 -16.58 -25.63
N ALA A 58 -5.49 -17.81 -25.19
CA ALA A 58 -6.15 -18.08 -23.92
C ALA A 58 -5.26 -17.75 -22.72
N ALA A 59 -4.01 -18.24 -22.73
CA ALA A 59 -3.03 -17.94 -21.68
C ALA A 59 -2.77 -16.44 -21.59
N TRP A 60 -2.57 -15.77 -22.73
CA TRP A 60 -2.37 -14.33 -22.79
C TRP A 60 -3.55 -13.55 -22.22
N SER A 61 -4.78 -13.90 -22.61
CA SER A 61 -5.98 -13.20 -22.15
C SER A 61 -6.25 -13.39 -20.66
N GLY A 62 -6.04 -14.60 -20.11
CA GLY A 62 -6.22 -14.82 -18.67
C GLY A 62 -5.15 -14.09 -17.84
N ALA A 63 -3.89 -14.10 -18.29
CA ALA A 63 -2.84 -13.31 -17.67
C ALA A 63 -3.11 -11.78 -17.78
N ALA A 64 -3.79 -11.32 -18.84
CA ALA A 64 -4.13 -9.91 -19.00
C ALA A 64 -5.18 -9.45 -17.99
N VAL A 65 -6.14 -10.31 -17.65
CA VAL A 65 -7.09 -10.04 -16.55
C VAL A 65 -6.35 -9.91 -15.22
N GLN A 66 -5.44 -10.85 -14.91
CA GLN A 66 -4.62 -10.77 -13.70
C GLN A 66 -3.76 -9.49 -13.69
N ALA A 67 -3.17 -9.10 -14.82
CA ALA A 67 -2.40 -7.87 -14.96
C ALA A 67 -3.25 -6.63 -14.61
N ARG A 68 -4.47 -6.54 -15.13
CA ARG A 68 -5.40 -5.44 -14.80
C ARG A 68 -5.70 -5.37 -13.29
N GLN A 69 -5.93 -6.51 -12.65
CA GLN A 69 -6.18 -6.53 -11.20
C GLN A 69 -4.95 -6.11 -10.40
N LEU A 70 -3.74 -6.51 -10.82
CA LEU A 70 -2.50 -6.04 -10.21
C LEU A 70 -2.29 -4.52 -10.38
N SER A 71 -2.73 -3.93 -11.49
CA SER A 71 -2.75 -2.47 -11.68
C SER A 71 -3.63 -1.79 -10.62
N ASN A 72 -4.86 -2.28 -10.41
CA ASN A 72 -5.76 -1.75 -9.38
C ASN A 72 -5.14 -1.84 -7.98
N ILE A 73 -4.50 -2.97 -7.65
CA ILE A 73 -3.81 -3.17 -6.36
C ILE A 73 -2.67 -2.15 -6.18
N GLY A 74 -1.88 -1.88 -7.22
CA GLY A 74 -0.82 -0.87 -7.12
C GLY A 74 -1.35 0.56 -7.01
N TYR A 75 -2.48 0.89 -7.67
CA TYR A 75 -3.13 2.19 -7.49
C TYR A 75 -3.63 2.37 -6.06
N MET A 76 -4.23 1.35 -5.45
CA MET A 76 -4.65 1.40 -4.04
C MET A 76 -3.46 1.54 -3.08
N ASN A 77 -2.31 0.93 -3.38
CA ASN A 77 -1.11 1.11 -2.57
C ASN A 77 -0.49 2.52 -2.72
N TRP A 78 -0.64 3.15 -3.88
CA TRP A 78 -0.33 4.58 -4.05
C TRP A 78 -1.31 5.46 -3.25
N GLU A 79 -2.58 5.08 -3.14
CA GLU A 79 -3.53 5.79 -2.28
C GLU A 79 -3.16 5.73 -0.80
N LEU A 80 -2.67 4.59 -0.28
CA LEU A 80 -2.10 4.53 1.09
C LEU A 80 -0.98 5.55 1.29
N ARG A 81 -0.13 5.73 0.26
CA ARG A 81 0.91 6.75 0.27
C ARG A 81 0.31 8.17 0.26
N ASN A 82 -0.72 8.43 -0.53
CA ASN A 82 -1.41 9.72 -0.55
C ASN A 82 -2.06 10.06 0.80
N THR A 83 -2.68 9.09 1.47
CA THR A 83 -3.21 9.24 2.84
C THR A 83 -2.09 9.63 3.82
N LEU A 84 -0.93 8.97 3.75
CA LEU A 84 0.24 9.34 4.57
C LEU A 84 0.73 10.77 4.25
N LYS A 85 0.84 11.15 2.97
CA LYS A 85 1.25 12.51 2.57
C LYS A 85 0.34 13.58 3.17
N GLU A 86 -0.96 13.38 3.09
CA GLU A 86 -1.91 14.31 3.67
C GLU A 86 -1.79 14.40 5.18
N TRP A 87 -1.67 13.26 5.87
CA TRP A 87 -1.49 13.24 7.31
C TRP A 87 -0.21 13.98 7.73
N MET A 88 0.89 13.74 7.02
CA MET A 88 2.15 14.43 7.25
C MET A 88 2.05 15.92 6.94
N PHE A 89 1.23 16.35 5.98
CA PHE A 89 1.01 17.76 5.72
C PHE A 89 0.24 18.44 6.85
N LYS A 90 -0.81 17.79 7.36
CA LYS A 90 -1.52 18.25 8.56
C LYS A 90 -0.54 18.37 9.74
N TYR A 91 0.27 17.34 9.98
CA TYR A 91 1.20 17.29 11.11
C TYR A 91 2.39 18.27 11.02
N TYR A 92 3.17 18.22 9.93
CA TYR A 92 4.40 18.99 9.76
C TYR A 92 4.19 20.42 9.27
N VAL A 93 3.10 20.71 8.55
CA VAL A 93 2.87 22.04 7.97
C VAL A 93 1.77 22.78 8.70
N LEU A 94 0.56 22.21 8.78
CA LEU A 94 -0.57 22.89 9.45
C LEU A 94 -0.35 22.98 10.96
N GLY A 95 0.12 21.91 11.59
CA GLY A 95 0.47 21.87 13.02
C GLY A 95 1.63 22.80 13.41
N GLN A 96 2.44 23.25 12.43
CA GLN A 96 3.58 24.15 12.64
C GLN A 96 3.33 25.60 12.18
N MET A 97 2.08 25.96 11.87
CA MET A 97 1.76 27.32 11.41
C MET A 97 2.11 28.41 12.43
N GLY A 98 2.15 28.05 13.72
CA GLY A 98 2.60 28.93 14.79
C GLY A 98 4.11 29.23 14.77
N GLN A 99 4.94 28.50 14.04
CA GLN A 99 6.38 28.75 14.04
C GLN A 99 6.77 29.72 12.92
N GLU A 100 7.13 30.95 13.28
CA GLU A 100 7.38 32.01 12.30
C GLU A 100 8.63 31.79 11.44
N TRP A 101 9.68 31.20 12.00
CA TRP A 101 10.92 30.91 11.26
C TRP A 101 10.77 29.78 10.25
N LEU A 102 9.73 28.95 10.39
CA LEU A 102 9.37 27.94 9.40
C LEU A 102 8.62 28.53 8.20
N LYS A 103 8.35 29.85 8.18
CA LYS A 103 7.78 30.56 7.03
C LYS A 103 8.86 30.81 5.97
N TYR A 104 8.49 30.66 4.69
CA TYR A 104 9.33 30.99 3.55
C TYR A 104 9.64 32.50 3.57
N PRO A 105 10.89 32.97 3.37
CA PRO A 105 12.05 32.30 2.72
C PRO A 105 13.21 31.87 3.65
N ASN A 106 13.01 31.82 4.98
CA ASN A 106 14.12 31.69 5.94
C ASN A 106 14.59 30.25 6.22
N LEU A 107 14.13 29.26 5.45
CA LEU A 107 14.42 27.85 5.69
C LEU A 107 15.82 27.47 5.17
N ASN A 108 16.65 26.92 6.06
CA ASN A 108 17.90 26.26 5.69
C ASN A 108 17.59 25.04 4.80
N GLU A 109 18.42 24.77 3.79
CA GLU A 109 18.26 23.63 2.89
C GLU A 109 18.83 22.33 3.45
N SER A 110 19.72 22.38 4.46
CA SER A 110 20.32 21.19 5.06
C SER A 110 19.40 20.50 6.06
N SER A 111 18.78 21.26 6.97
CA SER A 111 17.97 20.73 8.08
C SER A 111 16.92 21.72 8.55
N VAL A 112 15.84 21.21 9.12
CA VAL A 112 14.72 21.98 9.67
C VAL A 112 14.77 21.99 11.19
N ASP A 113 14.51 23.16 11.76
CA ASP A 113 14.47 23.39 13.20
C ASP A 113 13.03 23.54 13.70
N PHE A 114 12.55 22.53 14.41
CA PHE A 114 11.25 22.48 15.07
C PHE A 114 11.33 22.86 16.57
N LEU A 115 12.51 23.21 17.09
CA LEU A 115 12.71 23.53 18.50
C LEU A 115 11.91 24.77 18.93
N LEU A 116 11.27 24.69 20.10
CA LEU A 116 10.62 25.85 20.71
C LEU A 116 11.67 26.80 21.32
N LYS A 117 11.46 28.11 21.18
CA LYS A 117 12.38 29.12 21.71
C LYS A 117 12.07 29.46 23.17
N PRO A 118 13.07 29.65 24.04
CA PRO A 118 12.84 30.14 25.39
C PRO A 118 12.31 31.59 25.37
N PHE A 119 11.57 31.98 26.41
CA PHE A 119 11.11 33.36 26.57
C PHE A 119 12.24 34.24 27.14
N GLY A 120 12.62 35.30 26.41
CA GLY A 120 13.66 36.26 26.82
C GLY A 120 15.09 35.87 26.41
N LEU A 121 16.04 36.81 26.59
CA LEU A 121 17.43 36.71 26.10
C LEU A 121 18.41 35.99 27.07
N GLY A 122 17.96 35.25 28.09
CA GLY A 122 18.86 34.92 29.20
C GLY A 122 18.66 33.67 30.06
N ALA A 123 17.68 32.79 29.83
CA ALA A 123 17.55 31.56 30.62
C ALA A 123 18.21 30.37 29.90
N ALA A 124 19.39 29.96 30.36
CA ALA A 124 20.16 28.87 29.75
C ALA A 124 19.59 27.46 30.03
N ASP A 125 18.71 27.31 31.02
CA ASP A 125 18.34 26.00 31.58
C ASP A 125 16.94 25.48 31.17
N THR A 126 16.11 26.30 30.52
CA THR A 126 14.73 25.95 30.10
C THR A 126 14.60 26.01 28.58
N LYS A 127 15.06 24.95 27.89
CA LYS A 127 15.00 24.83 26.44
C LYS A 127 14.32 23.52 26.02
N ASP A 128 13.75 23.53 24.82
CA ASP A 128 13.25 22.33 24.17
C ASP A 128 14.40 21.35 23.88
N LYS A 129 14.23 20.09 24.29
CA LYS A 129 15.30 19.08 24.31
C LYS A 129 15.33 18.23 23.05
N PHE A 130 14.26 18.22 22.25
CA PHE A 130 14.11 17.35 21.08
C PHE A 130 13.70 18.16 19.85
N ASN A 131 14.24 17.87 18.68
CA ASN A 131 13.88 18.58 17.45
C ASN A 131 12.79 17.78 16.74
N LEU A 132 11.56 17.95 17.21
CA LEU A 132 10.42 17.17 16.73
C LEU A 132 9.27 18.12 16.37
N PRO A 133 8.53 17.87 15.28
CA PRO A 133 7.29 18.58 15.05
C PRO A 133 6.30 18.28 16.19
N SER A 134 5.48 19.26 16.56
CA SER A 134 4.37 19.09 17.50
C SER A 134 3.15 19.91 17.09
N ILE A 135 1.97 19.30 17.07
CA ILE A 135 0.71 19.96 16.75
C ILE A 135 0.46 21.07 17.79
N CYS A 136 0.47 22.32 17.32
CA CYS A 136 0.10 23.47 18.14
C CYS A 136 -0.70 24.47 17.30
N ILE A 137 -1.99 24.60 17.63
CA ILE A 137 -2.92 25.47 16.93
C ILE A 137 -3.13 26.76 17.72
N HIS A 138 -2.82 27.89 17.09
CA HIS A 138 -3.04 29.22 17.64
C HIS A 138 -3.33 30.20 16.51
N PHE A 139 -4.60 30.32 16.10
CA PHE A 139 -5.01 31.22 15.01
C PHE A 139 -5.50 32.57 15.57
N GLY A 140 -5.02 33.66 14.97
CA GLY A 140 -5.68 34.97 15.07
C GLY A 140 -5.44 35.79 16.34
N SER A 141 -4.58 35.36 17.26
CA SER A 141 -4.16 36.18 18.40
C SER A 141 -2.79 36.82 18.14
N PRO A 142 -2.56 38.09 18.54
CA PRO A 142 -1.29 38.79 18.32
C PRO A 142 -0.11 38.18 19.08
N ASN A 143 -0.37 37.36 20.12
CA ASN A 143 0.67 36.74 20.95
C ASN A 143 0.64 35.22 20.77
N ASN A 144 1.48 34.73 19.86
CA ASN A 144 1.57 33.32 19.53
C ASN A 144 2.39 32.54 20.58
N ILE A 145 1.71 31.66 21.32
CA ILE A 145 2.35 30.84 22.35
C ILE A 145 2.98 29.55 21.79
N CYS A 146 2.65 29.17 20.55
CA CYS A 146 3.14 27.93 19.93
C CYS A 146 4.61 27.98 19.50
N SER A 147 5.22 29.16 19.47
CA SER A 147 6.63 29.35 19.16
C SER A 147 7.52 29.41 20.41
N ILE A 148 6.91 29.46 21.60
CA ILE A 148 7.58 29.73 22.87
C ILE A 148 7.49 28.48 23.74
N TYR A 149 8.63 28.06 24.28
CA TYR A 149 8.77 26.88 25.13
C TYR A 149 8.12 27.07 26.51
N ASP A 150 8.33 28.24 27.12
CA ASP A 150 7.80 28.55 28.45
C ASP A 150 7.31 30.00 28.48
N VAL A 151 6.03 30.19 28.83
CA VAL A 151 5.42 31.51 28.98
C VAL A 151 5.46 31.88 30.46
N PRO A 152 6.25 32.90 30.87
CA PRO A 152 6.45 33.22 32.27
C PRO A 152 5.14 33.61 32.97
N GLY A 153 5.13 33.40 34.28
CA GLY A 153 4.00 33.65 35.15
C GLY A 153 3.78 35.12 35.41
N LEU A 154 2.67 35.44 36.07
CA LEU A 154 2.42 36.79 36.53
C LEU A 154 3.26 37.04 37.79
N PRO A 155 4.05 38.13 37.86
CA PRO A 155 4.81 38.45 39.05
C PRO A 155 3.87 38.78 40.21
N VAL A 156 4.09 38.14 41.35
CA VAL A 156 3.42 38.45 42.61
C VAL A 156 4.26 39.49 43.33
N PHE A 157 3.75 40.72 43.43
CA PHE A 157 4.41 41.77 44.20
C PHE A 157 3.97 41.70 45.66
N ASP A 158 4.93 41.65 46.59
CA ASP A 158 4.63 41.78 48.01
C ASP A 158 3.97 43.14 48.27
N THR A 159 2.69 43.12 48.65
CA THR A 159 1.97 44.35 48.97
C THR A 159 2.44 44.90 50.31
N VAL A 160 2.79 46.18 50.35
CA VAL A 160 3.30 46.85 51.55
C VAL A 160 2.15 47.10 52.54
N GLY A 161 1.74 46.06 53.27
CA GLY A 161 1.08 46.12 54.59
C GLY A 161 -0.09 47.09 54.79
N LEU A 162 -0.90 47.41 53.77
CA LEU A 162 -2.10 48.23 53.92
C LEU A 162 -3.36 47.34 53.88
N PRO A 163 -4.04 47.12 55.03
CA PRO A 163 -5.24 46.29 55.12
C PRO A 163 -6.33 46.81 54.18
N GLY A 164 -6.82 45.96 53.27
CA GLY A 164 -7.88 46.26 52.30
C GLY A 164 -7.40 46.49 50.86
N ILE A 165 -6.13 46.89 50.64
CA ILE A 165 -5.51 46.93 49.30
C ILE A 165 -4.85 45.59 48.99
N SER A 166 -4.21 44.95 49.97
CA SER A 166 -3.62 43.62 49.84
C SER A 166 -4.65 42.56 49.42
N GLU A 167 -5.79 42.51 50.11
CA GLU A 167 -6.86 41.54 49.86
C GLU A 167 -7.54 41.73 48.49
N ARG A 168 -7.69 42.99 48.03
CA ARG A 168 -8.20 43.33 46.70
C ARG A 168 -7.19 43.00 45.59
N HIS A 169 -5.89 43.17 45.87
CA HIS A 169 -4.82 42.88 44.91
C HIS A 169 -4.63 41.36 44.76
N GLU A 170 -4.62 40.62 45.86
CA GLU A 170 -4.51 39.15 45.87
C GLU A 170 -5.72 38.48 45.20
N SER A 171 -6.94 38.95 45.47
CA SER A 171 -8.15 38.44 44.80
C SER A 171 -8.19 38.75 43.31
N PHE A 172 -7.72 39.94 42.90
CA PHE A 172 -7.56 40.28 41.49
C PHE A 172 -6.51 39.40 40.80
N LEU A 173 -5.32 39.23 41.42
CA LEU A 173 -4.27 38.36 40.90
C LEU A 173 -4.72 36.89 40.81
N ALA A 174 -5.49 36.40 41.79
CA ALA A 174 -6.09 35.07 41.74
C ALA A 174 -7.04 34.93 40.54
N SER A 175 -7.92 35.91 40.31
CA SER A 175 -8.84 35.87 39.16
C SER A 175 -8.12 35.86 37.80
N ILE A 176 -7.03 36.62 37.65
CA ILE A 176 -6.25 36.62 36.41
C ILE A 176 -5.48 35.31 36.26
N ARG A 177 -4.92 34.78 37.36
CA ARG A 177 -4.27 33.47 37.37
C ARG A 177 -5.23 32.40 36.87
N ASP A 178 -6.44 32.33 37.43
CA ASP A 178 -7.43 31.32 37.04
C ASP A 178 -7.81 31.44 35.56
N ILE A 179 -7.99 32.65 35.04
CA ILE A 179 -8.27 32.88 33.61
C ILE A 179 -7.09 32.42 32.73
N LYS A 180 -5.85 32.78 33.10
CA LYS A 180 -4.65 32.42 32.34
C LYS A 180 -4.40 30.91 32.37
N SER A 181 -4.50 30.30 33.54
CA SER A 181 -4.35 28.86 33.75
C SER A 181 -5.40 28.07 32.96
N LYS A 182 -6.65 28.54 32.96
CA LYS A 182 -7.73 27.95 32.16
C LYS A 182 -7.42 28.04 30.65
N ASP A 183 -7.09 29.21 30.12
CA ASP A 183 -6.75 29.41 28.70
C ASP A 183 -5.54 28.55 28.26
N CYS A 184 -4.53 28.40 29.12
CA CYS A 184 -3.40 27.51 28.83
C CYS A 184 -3.83 26.04 28.76
N SER A 185 -4.62 25.56 29.72
CA SER A 185 -5.10 24.17 29.75
C SER A 185 -6.05 23.83 28.61
N GLU A 186 -6.97 24.75 28.25
CA GLU A 186 -7.93 24.57 27.15
C GLU A 186 -7.21 24.41 25.81
N ARG A 187 -6.09 25.11 25.61
CA ARG A 187 -5.27 24.97 24.39
C ARG A 187 -4.59 23.61 24.28
N GLY A 188 -4.16 23.03 25.39
CA GLY A 188 -3.63 21.66 25.40
C GLY A 188 -4.67 20.64 24.93
N ILE A 189 -5.93 20.84 25.33
CA ILE A 189 -7.06 19.99 24.92
C ILE A 189 -7.34 20.16 23.42
N ILE A 190 -7.42 21.39 22.91
CA ILE A 190 -7.63 21.65 21.47
C ILE A 190 -6.56 20.99 20.60
N ASN A 191 -5.29 21.03 21.03
CA ASN A 191 -4.19 20.40 20.32
C ASN A 191 -4.31 18.86 20.30
N LEU A 192 -4.71 18.25 21.42
CA LEU A 192 -4.98 16.82 21.52
C LEU A 192 -6.13 16.40 20.61
N GLU A 193 -7.27 17.07 20.72
CA GLU A 193 -8.48 16.76 19.95
C GLU A 193 -8.25 16.93 18.44
N THR A 194 -7.49 17.96 18.02
CA THR A 194 -7.08 18.12 16.63
C THR A 194 -6.20 16.96 16.15
N GLY A 195 -5.23 16.53 16.98
CA GLY A 195 -4.37 15.40 16.63
C GLY A 195 -5.14 14.09 16.51
N LEU A 196 -6.10 13.84 17.40
CA LEU A 196 -7.02 12.71 17.32
C LEU A 196 -7.90 12.77 16.08
N LEU A 197 -8.43 13.96 15.75
CA LEU A 197 -9.24 14.16 14.54
C LEU A 197 -8.46 13.87 13.26
N TRP A 198 -7.21 14.33 13.16
CA TRP A 198 -6.38 14.07 11.98
C TRP A 198 -5.96 12.61 11.83
N ALA A 199 -5.87 11.86 12.93
CA ALA A 199 -5.55 10.44 12.92
C ALA A 199 -6.78 9.55 12.73
N TYR A 200 -7.89 9.82 13.44
CA TYR A 200 -9.03 8.91 13.59
C TYR A 200 -10.40 9.48 13.18
N GLY A 201 -10.45 10.73 12.72
CA GLY A 201 -11.72 11.37 12.34
C GLY A 201 -12.46 10.62 11.22
N THR A 202 -13.78 10.72 11.21
CA THR A 202 -14.64 10.08 10.19
C THR A 202 -15.10 11.05 9.10
N GLY A 203 -14.60 12.29 9.09
CA GLY A 203 -15.02 13.35 8.17
C GLY A 203 -16.30 14.08 8.61
N SER A 204 -16.79 13.84 9.82
CA SER A 204 -17.84 14.60 10.49
C SER A 204 -17.29 15.24 11.77
N SER A 205 -17.93 16.31 12.29
CA SER A 205 -17.49 16.98 13.52
C SER A 205 -17.77 16.10 14.75
N SER A 206 -16.89 15.16 15.05
CA SER A 206 -16.96 14.27 16.22
C SER A 206 -16.58 14.97 17.54
N PHE A 207 -16.18 16.25 17.49
CA PHE A 207 -15.79 17.05 18.66
C PHE A 207 -16.46 18.43 18.55
N SER A 208 -17.16 18.87 19.60
CA SER A 208 -18.06 20.03 19.55
C SER A 208 -17.37 21.41 19.58
N ASP A 209 -16.14 21.48 20.10
CA ASP A 209 -15.50 22.74 20.51
C ASP A 209 -14.23 23.10 19.70
N LEU A 210 -14.00 22.44 18.56
CA LEU A 210 -12.75 22.56 17.79
C LEU A 210 -12.73 23.73 16.79
N PRO A 211 -11.60 24.44 16.64
CA PRO A 211 -11.29 25.17 15.42
C PRO A 211 -11.24 24.18 14.24
N ALA A 212 -12.10 24.35 13.25
CA ALA A 212 -12.32 23.40 12.16
C ALA A 212 -11.15 23.36 11.13
N VAL A 213 -9.93 23.01 11.55
CA VAL A 213 -8.80 22.80 10.62
C VAL A 213 -8.87 21.41 10.03
N ALA A 214 -9.35 21.32 8.79
CA ALA A 214 -9.49 20.06 8.05
C ALA A 214 -10.39 19.01 8.76
N ALA A 215 -11.31 19.45 9.62
CA ALA A 215 -12.18 18.57 10.42
C ALA A 215 -13.15 17.71 9.57
N HIS A 216 -13.49 18.17 8.37
CA HIS A 216 -14.36 17.46 7.44
C HIS A 216 -13.63 16.38 6.62
N ARG A 217 -12.30 16.25 6.77
CA ARG A 217 -11.49 15.22 6.11
C ARG A 217 -11.45 13.97 6.99
N ILE A 218 -11.42 12.81 6.37
CA ILE A 218 -11.23 11.54 7.06
C ILE A 218 -9.82 11.50 7.68
N GLY A 219 -9.71 10.85 8.83
CA GLY A 219 -8.47 10.61 9.56
C GLY A 219 -7.64 9.53 8.87
N ALA A 220 -6.32 9.67 8.96
CA ALA A 220 -5.39 8.81 8.22
C ALA A 220 -5.53 7.32 8.55
N TRP A 221 -5.80 6.98 9.81
CA TRP A 221 -5.91 5.60 10.28
C TRP A 221 -7.18 4.92 9.74
N ILE A 222 -8.30 5.63 9.73
CA ILE A 222 -9.58 5.12 9.20
C ILE A 222 -9.49 4.90 7.68
N GLU A 223 -8.95 5.87 6.94
CA GLU A 223 -8.75 5.78 5.48
C GLU A 223 -7.78 4.64 5.13
N ALA A 224 -6.67 4.49 5.87
CA ALA A 224 -5.70 3.41 5.65
C ALA A 224 -6.30 2.02 5.94
N LEU A 225 -7.14 1.90 6.97
CA LEU A 225 -7.82 0.64 7.30
C LEU A 225 -8.85 0.26 6.22
N GLU A 226 -9.64 1.21 5.72
CA GLU A 226 -10.56 0.99 4.60
C GLU A 226 -9.81 0.49 3.35
N ILE A 227 -8.73 1.18 2.97
CA ILE A 227 -7.91 0.75 1.83
C ILE A 227 -7.34 -0.64 2.08
N GLY A 228 -6.94 -0.96 3.32
CA GLY A 228 -6.52 -2.31 3.73
C GLY A 228 -7.57 -3.39 3.45
N PHE A 229 -8.84 -3.15 3.81
CA PHE A 229 -9.94 -4.06 3.49
C PHE A 229 -10.16 -4.21 1.98
N ARG A 230 -10.16 -3.11 1.24
CA ARG A 230 -10.28 -3.13 -0.23
C ARG A 230 -9.12 -3.87 -0.90
N MET A 231 -7.90 -3.72 -0.39
CA MET A 231 -6.71 -4.45 -0.86
C MET A 231 -6.86 -5.96 -0.69
N ARG A 232 -7.39 -6.44 0.44
CA ARG A 232 -7.66 -7.87 0.65
C ARG A 232 -8.75 -8.41 -0.29
N ASN A 233 -9.80 -7.63 -0.54
CA ASN A 233 -10.80 -8.03 -1.55
C ASN A 233 -10.20 -8.12 -2.96
N LEU A 234 -9.37 -7.15 -3.38
CA LEU A 234 -8.67 -7.21 -4.67
C LEU A 234 -7.73 -8.41 -4.76
N GLU A 235 -7.01 -8.71 -3.68
CA GLU A 235 -6.17 -9.91 -3.57
C GLU A 235 -7.01 -11.20 -3.72
N SER A 236 -8.19 -11.25 -3.11
CA SER A 236 -9.10 -12.40 -3.23
C SER A 236 -9.58 -12.64 -4.67
N ILE A 237 -9.80 -11.57 -5.44
CA ILE A 237 -10.21 -11.65 -6.85
C ILE A 237 -9.10 -12.28 -7.70
N VAL A 238 -7.84 -11.90 -7.46
CA VAL A 238 -6.69 -12.49 -8.17
C VAL A 238 -6.51 -13.96 -7.80
N ASN A 239 -6.73 -14.30 -6.52
CA ASN A 239 -6.58 -15.66 -5.98
C ASN A 239 -7.79 -16.57 -6.18
N ARG A 240 -8.79 -16.15 -6.96
CA ARG A 240 -9.90 -17.02 -7.39
C ARG A 240 -9.33 -18.38 -7.85
N PRO A 241 -9.73 -19.50 -7.21
CA PRO A 241 -9.20 -20.82 -7.55
C PRO A 241 -9.37 -21.14 -9.03
N PRO A 242 -8.55 -22.01 -9.62
CA PRO A 242 -8.78 -22.57 -10.96
C PRO A 242 -10.18 -23.21 -11.06
N VAL A 243 -10.83 -23.17 -12.24
CA VAL A 243 -12.07 -23.92 -12.50
C VAL A 243 -11.75 -25.41 -12.42
N ASP A 244 -12.52 -26.13 -11.62
CA ASP A 244 -12.46 -27.59 -11.56
C ASP A 244 -12.95 -28.20 -12.89
N GLY A 245 -12.06 -28.93 -13.56
CA GLY A 245 -12.38 -29.66 -14.80
C GLY A 245 -12.26 -28.84 -16.09
N GLN A 246 -12.93 -29.33 -17.15
CA GLN A 246 -12.83 -28.78 -18.51
C GLN A 246 -13.91 -27.73 -18.76
N MET A 247 -13.55 -26.61 -19.38
CA MET A 247 -14.44 -25.53 -19.81
C MET A 247 -14.75 -25.61 -21.31
N CYS A 248 -15.96 -25.20 -21.70
CA CYS A 248 -16.43 -25.24 -23.08
C CYS A 248 -17.47 -24.15 -23.38
N MET A 249 -17.72 -23.89 -24.68
CA MET A 249 -18.80 -22.99 -25.12
C MET A 249 -20.20 -23.63 -25.08
N GLY A 250 -20.27 -24.94 -24.81
CA GLY A 250 -21.51 -25.73 -24.73
C GLY A 250 -21.24 -27.24 -24.88
N GLY A 251 -22.15 -28.09 -24.37
CA GLY A 251 -22.11 -29.55 -24.48
C GLY A 251 -22.00 -30.31 -23.15
N ALA A 252 -22.19 -31.63 -23.17
CA ALA A 252 -22.15 -32.47 -21.97
C ALA A 252 -20.71 -32.72 -21.48
N GLY A 253 -20.50 -32.76 -20.15
CA GLY A 253 -19.23 -33.14 -19.52
C GLY A 253 -18.19 -32.02 -19.36
N CYS A 254 -18.60 -30.75 -19.48
CA CYS A 254 -17.75 -29.58 -19.28
C CYS A 254 -18.53 -28.43 -18.63
N THR A 255 -17.82 -27.52 -17.95
CA THR A 255 -18.40 -26.30 -17.37
C THR A 255 -18.67 -25.30 -18.50
N ASP A 256 -19.95 -24.98 -18.69
CA ASP A 256 -20.41 -24.05 -19.73
C ASP A 256 -20.01 -22.61 -19.38
N VAL A 257 -19.54 -21.87 -20.39
CA VAL A 257 -19.23 -20.44 -20.29
C VAL A 257 -20.42 -19.61 -19.81
N ASN A 258 -21.64 -19.99 -20.17
CA ASN A 258 -22.86 -19.30 -19.75
C ASN A 258 -23.11 -19.45 -18.25
N THR A 259 -22.74 -20.58 -17.65
CA THR A 259 -22.79 -20.78 -16.19
C THR A 259 -21.79 -19.84 -15.52
N LEU A 260 -20.54 -19.80 -16.00
CA LEU A 260 -19.51 -18.90 -15.48
C LEU A 260 -19.90 -17.42 -15.65
N GLN A 261 -20.55 -17.06 -16.76
CA GLN A 261 -21.08 -15.72 -17.03
C GLN A 261 -22.29 -15.38 -16.15
N SER A 262 -23.15 -16.35 -15.83
CA SER A 262 -24.27 -16.12 -14.91
C SER A 262 -23.82 -15.89 -13.48
N GLU A 263 -22.69 -16.49 -13.09
CA GLU A 263 -21.98 -16.23 -11.82
C GLU A 263 -21.16 -14.93 -11.86
N PHE A 264 -21.00 -14.30 -13.03
CA PHE A 264 -20.35 -13.01 -13.17
C PHE A 264 -21.30 -11.88 -12.74
N THR A 265 -21.71 -11.88 -11.48
CA THR A 265 -22.57 -10.83 -10.92
C THR A 265 -21.73 -9.80 -10.19
N ARG A 266 -21.48 -8.66 -10.87
CA ARG A 266 -20.82 -7.42 -10.40
C ARG A 266 -19.35 -7.50 -9.99
N LEU A 267 -18.88 -8.59 -9.39
CA LEU A 267 -17.45 -8.81 -9.13
C LEU A 267 -16.79 -9.64 -10.23
N PRO A 268 -15.60 -9.25 -10.72
CA PRO A 268 -14.96 -9.89 -11.86
C PRO A 268 -14.21 -11.20 -11.51
N TYR A 269 -14.77 -12.05 -10.65
CA TYR A 269 -14.14 -13.31 -10.22
C TYR A 269 -13.91 -14.28 -11.39
N ASN A 270 -14.97 -14.54 -12.17
CA ASN A 270 -14.91 -15.46 -13.30
C ASN A 270 -14.37 -14.81 -14.59
N GLU A 271 -13.90 -13.56 -14.56
CA GLU A 271 -13.41 -12.90 -15.77
C GLU A 271 -12.22 -13.62 -16.40
N ARG A 272 -11.28 -14.09 -15.56
CA ARG A 272 -10.06 -14.79 -16.00
C ARG A 272 -10.39 -16.03 -16.85
N PRO A 273 -11.16 -17.03 -16.34
CA PRO A 273 -11.50 -18.21 -17.13
C PRO A 273 -12.39 -17.88 -18.34
N ILE A 274 -13.37 -16.97 -18.20
CA ILE A 274 -14.27 -16.58 -19.30
C ILE A 274 -13.47 -15.95 -20.46
N LYS A 275 -12.60 -14.97 -20.17
CA LYS A 275 -11.80 -14.29 -21.19
C LYS A 275 -10.78 -15.24 -21.82
N ALA A 276 -10.18 -16.15 -21.03
CA ALA A 276 -9.30 -17.18 -21.56
C ALA A 276 -10.03 -18.09 -22.57
N LEU A 277 -11.20 -18.63 -22.21
CA LEU A 277 -11.99 -19.50 -23.08
C LEU A 277 -12.46 -18.81 -24.36
N ILE A 278 -13.06 -17.61 -24.23
CA ILE A 278 -13.58 -16.85 -25.38
C ILE A 278 -12.43 -16.45 -26.32
N SER A 279 -11.28 -16.06 -25.76
CA SER A 279 -10.09 -15.74 -26.56
C SER A 279 -9.60 -16.96 -27.35
N ALA A 280 -9.54 -18.14 -26.70
CA ALA A 280 -9.20 -19.38 -27.37
C ALA A 280 -10.18 -19.69 -28.51
N TYR A 281 -11.47 -19.67 -28.21
CA TYR A 281 -12.53 -20.01 -29.16
C TYR A 281 -12.51 -19.12 -30.41
N ARG A 282 -12.30 -17.81 -30.21
CA ARG A 282 -12.18 -16.84 -31.31
C ARG A 282 -10.98 -17.12 -32.21
N ASN A 283 -9.86 -17.54 -31.63
CA ASN A 283 -8.62 -17.82 -32.36
C ASN A 283 -8.55 -19.23 -32.98
N LEU A 284 -9.50 -20.13 -32.67
CA LEU A 284 -9.65 -21.39 -33.40
C LEU A 284 -10.03 -21.15 -34.88
N GLY A 285 -9.88 -22.14 -35.74
CA GLY A 285 -10.28 -22.04 -37.16
C GLY A 285 -11.78 -22.22 -37.33
N GLY A 286 -12.32 -21.95 -38.51
CA GLY A 286 -13.73 -22.26 -38.83
C GLY A 286 -14.54 -21.09 -39.42
N GLY A 287 -14.06 -19.84 -39.30
CA GLY A 287 -14.70 -18.69 -39.94
C GLY A 287 -16.19 -18.55 -39.59
N THR A 288 -17.05 -18.35 -40.60
CA THR A 288 -18.51 -18.22 -40.46
C THR A 288 -19.21 -19.50 -40.00
N ILE A 289 -18.56 -20.66 -40.13
CA ILE A 289 -19.10 -21.99 -39.77
C ILE A 289 -19.05 -22.23 -38.24
N LYS A 290 -18.45 -21.31 -37.48
CA LYS A 290 -18.41 -21.36 -36.00
C LYS A 290 -19.76 -21.04 -35.34
N ASP A 291 -20.56 -20.18 -35.98
CA ASP A 291 -21.75 -19.57 -35.39
C ASP A 291 -23.03 -19.92 -36.16
N GLU A 292 -22.94 -20.70 -37.24
CA GLU A 292 -24.13 -21.15 -37.98
C GLU A 292 -24.92 -22.16 -37.15
N ASP A 293 -26.12 -21.74 -36.77
CA ASP A 293 -27.22 -22.50 -36.17
C ASP A 293 -27.79 -23.50 -37.18
N SER A 294 -26.89 -24.28 -37.79
CA SER A 294 -27.24 -25.39 -38.65
C SER A 294 -27.38 -26.63 -37.78
N ASP A 295 -28.47 -27.36 -38.01
CA ASP A 295 -28.71 -28.70 -37.51
C ASP A 295 -27.39 -29.50 -37.43
N ASP A 296 -27.22 -30.26 -36.34
CA ASP A 296 -26.04 -30.98 -35.81
C ASP A 296 -24.96 -31.54 -36.79
N ASP A 297 -25.20 -31.56 -38.10
CA ASP A 297 -24.37 -32.17 -39.14
C ASP A 297 -23.35 -31.21 -39.81
N ASN A 298 -23.45 -29.88 -39.65
CA ASN A 298 -22.56 -28.92 -40.36
C ASN A 298 -21.59 -28.10 -39.47
N LYS A 299 -21.58 -28.30 -38.15
CA LYS A 299 -20.62 -27.63 -37.26
C LYS A 299 -19.24 -28.29 -37.36
N ASP A 300 -18.18 -27.49 -37.42
CA ASP A 300 -16.80 -27.98 -37.43
C ASP A 300 -16.53 -28.80 -36.15
N ILE A 301 -16.33 -30.12 -36.32
CA ILE A 301 -16.04 -31.09 -35.25
C ILE A 301 -14.88 -30.59 -34.37
N PHE A 302 -13.90 -29.93 -34.98
CA PHE A 302 -12.73 -29.40 -34.27
C PHE A 302 -13.11 -28.31 -33.26
N THR A 303 -14.03 -27.42 -33.64
CA THR A 303 -14.49 -26.31 -32.81
C THR A 303 -15.47 -26.78 -31.73
N ASN A 304 -16.39 -27.69 -32.06
CA ASN A 304 -17.38 -28.23 -31.11
C ASN A 304 -16.75 -29.10 -30.01
N THR A 305 -15.65 -29.80 -30.34
CA THR A 305 -14.94 -30.67 -29.39
C THR A 305 -13.86 -29.94 -28.59
N PHE A 306 -13.68 -28.63 -28.78
CA PHE A 306 -12.68 -27.87 -28.04
C PHE A 306 -13.02 -27.80 -26.55
N ARG A 307 -12.02 -28.08 -25.71
CA ARG A 307 -12.08 -28.04 -24.25
C ARG A 307 -10.85 -27.31 -23.73
N LEU A 308 -11.05 -26.39 -22.79
CA LEU A 308 -9.97 -25.64 -22.13
C LEU A 308 -9.91 -26.01 -20.66
N THR A 309 -8.74 -26.36 -20.15
CA THR A 309 -8.52 -26.68 -18.73
C THR A 309 -7.53 -25.67 -18.15
N GLU A 310 -7.88 -25.03 -17.02
CA GLU A 310 -6.90 -24.28 -16.21
C GLU A 310 -5.96 -25.29 -15.55
N ILE A 311 -4.64 -25.11 -15.70
CA ILE A 311 -3.68 -25.94 -14.99
C ILE A 311 -3.42 -25.26 -13.63
N PRO A 312 -3.79 -25.89 -12.52
CA PRO A 312 -3.69 -25.28 -11.20
C PRO A 312 -2.22 -25.11 -10.75
N PRO A 313 -1.88 -24.01 -10.06
CA PRO A 313 -0.67 -23.96 -9.26
C PRO A 313 -0.90 -24.64 -7.90
N GLU A 314 0.16 -25.21 -7.33
CA GLU A 314 0.19 -25.67 -5.94
C GLU A 314 -0.11 -24.48 -5.01
N PRO A 315 -1.16 -24.54 -4.17
CA PRO A 315 -1.54 -23.41 -3.34
C PRO A 315 -0.50 -23.16 -2.26
N HIS A 316 -0.09 -21.90 -2.09
CA HIS A 316 0.71 -21.49 -0.94
C HIS A 316 -0.23 -21.21 0.24
N VAL A 317 -0.15 -22.05 1.28
CA VAL A 317 -0.95 -21.89 2.50
C VAL A 317 -0.28 -20.86 3.42
N VAL A 318 -1.00 -19.78 3.70
CA VAL A 318 -0.56 -18.69 4.57
C VAL A 318 -1.02 -18.91 6.00
N ASP A 319 -0.14 -18.66 6.98
CA ASP A 319 -0.50 -18.66 8.40
C ASP A 319 -1.41 -17.45 8.74
N PRO A 320 -2.60 -17.65 9.34
CA PRO A 320 -3.47 -16.55 9.78
C PRO A 320 -2.81 -15.57 10.75
N GLY A 321 -1.81 -16.01 11.53
CA GLY A 321 -1.05 -15.17 12.46
C GLY A 321 0.05 -14.32 11.81
N SER A 322 0.25 -14.44 10.50
CA SER A 322 1.31 -13.75 9.74
C SER A 322 0.86 -12.39 9.17
N LEU A 323 1.82 -11.57 8.76
CA LEU A 323 1.57 -10.30 8.06
C LEU A 323 0.82 -10.49 6.72
N SER A 324 0.95 -11.66 6.10
CA SER A 324 0.19 -12.05 4.90
C SER A 324 -1.28 -12.37 5.23
N GLY A 325 -1.57 -12.89 6.42
CA GLY A 325 -2.92 -13.20 6.89
C GLY A 325 -3.69 -12.01 7.47
N LEU A 326 -3.01 -10.91 7.82
CA LEU A 326 -3.60 -9.76 8.50
C LEU A 326 -4.80 -9.16 7.75
N LEU A 327 -5.87 -8.85 8.48
CA LEU A 327 -7.18 -8.37 8.00
C LEU A 327 -8.04 -9.45 7.30
N ILE A 328 -7.53 -10.64 7.00
CA ILE A 328 -8.35 -11.70 6.38
C ILE A 328 -9.19 -12.39 7.47
N PRO A 329 -10.53 -12.47 7.33
CA PRO A 329 -11.36 -13.21 8.28
C PRO A 329 -11.01 -14.70 8.29
N GLN A 330 -11.00 -15.34 9.46
CA GLN A 330 -10.54 -16.74 9.62
C GLN A 330 -11.38 -17.74 8.81
N ASP A 331 -12.69 -17.51 8.71
CA ASP A 331 -13.64 -18.36 7.98
C ASP A 331 -13.88 -17.89 6.54
N ALA A 332 -13.07 -16.95 6.03
CA ALA A 332 -13.26 -16.41 4.69
C ALA A 332 -12.97 -17.49 3.63
N THR A 333 -13.95 -17.73 2.76
CA THR A 333 -13.84 -18.65 1.63
C THR A 333 -14.04 -17.96 0.30
N ILE A 334 -13.25 -18.33 -0.71
CA ILE A 334 -13.38 -17.88 -2.09
C ILE A 334 -13.74 -19.11 -2.94
N SER A 335 -14.92 -19.12 -3.56
CA SER A 335 -15.40 -20.26 -4.36
C SER A 335 -15.30 -21.62 -3.64
N GLY A 336 -15.59 -21.66 -2.33
CA GLY A 336 -15.54 -22.88 -1.52
C GLY A 336 -14.15 -23.30 -1.03
N LYS A 337 -13.09 -22.55 -1.35
CA LYS A 337 -11.72 -22.74 -0.83
C LYS A 337 -11.37 -21.68 0.20
N SER A 338 -10.44 -21.98 1.10
CA SER A 338 -10.00 -21.02 2.13
C SER A 338 -9.28 -19.82 1.49
N ALA A 339 -9.56 -18.60 1.98
CA ALA A 339 -8.87 -17.38 1.52
C ALA A 339 -7.37 -17.34 1.87
N PHE A 340 -6.92 -18.23 2.75
CA PHE A 340 -5.51 -18.44 3.11
C PHE A 340 -4.75 -19.33 2.12
N GLU A 341 -5.46 -20.01 1.20
CA GLU A 341 -4.86 -20.75 0.09
C GLU A 341 -4.60 -19.81 -1.09
N LYS A 342 -3.33 -19.38 -1.24
CA LYS A 342 -2.93 -18.40 -2.27
C LYS A 342 -2.44 -19.10 -3.52
N TYR A 343 -3.23 -19.04 -4.59
CA TYR A 343 -2.87 -19.63 -5.90
C TYR A 343 -1.97 -18.72 -6.74
N TYR A 344 -2.19 -17.40 -6.73
CA TYR A 344 -1.63 -16.48 -7.72
C TYR A 344 -0.97 -15.22 -7.15
N LEU A 345 -1.34 -14.79 -5.95
CA LEU A 345 -0.82 -13.57 -5.33
C LEU A 345 -0.82 -13.72 -3.81
N ASP A 346 0.25 -13.28 -3.16
CA ASP A 346 0.27 -13.04 -1.72
C ASP A 346 0.76 -11.62 -1.46
N LEU A 347 0.03 -10.89 -0.62
CA LEU A 347 0.35 -9.53 -0.21
C LEU A 347 0.66 -9.48 1.28
N ILE A 348 1.80 -8.87 1.60
CA ILE A 348 2.26 -8.64 2.96
C ILE A 348 1.83 -7.23 3.36
N ALA A 349 1.02 -7.11 4.40
CA ALA A 349 0.66 -5.82 4.99
C ALA A 349 1.75 -5.38 5.98
N PHE A 350 2.06 -4.07 6.02
CA PHE A 350 2.96 -3.48 7.00
C PHE A 350 2.19 -2.55 7.96
N PRO A 351 1.61 -3.09 9.04
CA PRO A 351 1.10 -2.28 10.15
C PRO A 351 2.27 -1.73 10.98
N ILE A 352 2.24 -0.44 11.31
CA ILE A 352 3.31 0.25 12.04
C ILE A 352 2.70 1.04 13.19
N ASN A 353 3.31 0.94 14.36
CA ASN A 353 2.95 1.75 15.51
C ASN A 353 3.63 3.12 15.39
N MET A 354 2.83 4.13 15.08
CA MET A 354 3.30 5.50 14.91
C MET A 354 2.85 6.39 16.05
N ALA A 355 3.58 7.46 16.35
CA ALA A 355 3.18 8.45 17.34
C ALA A 355 3.43 9.86 16.81
N THR A 356 2.37 10.66 16.71
CA THR A 356 2.50 12.11 16.46
C THR A 356 2.58 12.84 17.80
N LEU A 357 3.15 14.03 17.82
CA LEU A 357 3.28 14.82 19.04
C LEU A 357 2.35 16.04 18.98
N TYR A 358 1.86 16.46 20.13
CA TYR A 358 1.17 17.74 20.30
C TYR A 358 1.77 18.51 21.47
N THR A 359 1.64 19.82 21.43
CA THR A 359 2.08 20.67 22.55
C THR A 359 0.97 20.72 23.59
N ASN A 360 1.24 20.13 24.76
CA ASN A 360 0.41 20.28 25.95
C ASN A 360 0.99 21.40 26.83
N PHE A 361 0.15 22.30 27.31
CA PHE A 361 0.59 23.39 28.18
C PHE A 361 0.25 23.05 29.63
N GLN A 362 1.27 22.95 30.48
CA GLN A 362 1.12 22.73 31.90
C GLN A 362 1.26 24.04 32.66
N VAL A 363 0.40 24.22 33.67
CA VAL A 363 0.46 25.40 34.54
C VAL A 363 1.38 25.11 35.72
N LYS A 364 2.32 26.02 36.02
CA LYS A 364 3.22 25.91 37.17
C LYS A 364 3.33 27.26 37.90
N ASP A 365 3.70 27.23 39.18
CA ASP A 365 4.20 28.41 39.90
C ASP A 365 5.74 28.40 39.87
N GLY A 366 6.35 29.55 39.57
CA GLY A 366 7.79 29.68 39.42
C GLY A 366 8.38 30.91 40.11
N VAL A 367 9.60 31.25 39.72
CA VAL A 367 10.35 32.39 40.24
C VAL A 367 11.00 33.11 39.07
N THR A 368 10.50 34.31 38.76
CA THR A 368 11.11 35.16 37.73
C THR A 368 11.93 36.23 38.42
N SER A 369 13.25 36.26 38.19
CA SER A 369 14.12 37.37 38.64
C SER A 369 14.05 37.69 40.14
N SER A 370 13.95 36.67 41.00
CA SER A 370 13.83 36.78 42.47
C SER A 370 12.45 37.20 43.01
N VAL A 371 11.42 37.23 42.16
CA VAL A 371 10.02 37.47 42.53
C VAL A 371 9.21 36.21 42.24
N ALA A 372 8.35 35.79 43.17
CA ALA A 372 7.47 34.65 42.95
C ALA A 372 6.54 34.94 41.75
N SER A 373 6.45 34.02 40.80
CA SER A 373 5.56 34.10 39.64
C SER A 373 4.51 33.01 39.71
N VAL A 374 3.26 33.36 39.40
CA VAL A 374 2.13 32.40 39.43
C VAL A 374 1.51 32.24 38.05
N GLY A 375 1.10 31.02 37.71
CA GLY A 375 0.50 30.71 36.41
C GLY A 375 1.48 30.81 35.23
N GLU A 376 2.68 30.27 35.37
CA GLU A 376 3.59 29.95 34.24
C GLU A 376 2.93 28.89 33.36
N CYS A 377 3.05 29.03 32.04
CA CYS A 377 2.55 28.04 31.09
C CYS A 377 3.71 27.42 30.33
N GLN A 378 4.11 26.23 30.76
CA GLN A 378 5.22 25.50 30.18
C GLN A 378 4.72 24.50 29.14
N GLY A 379 5.26 24.57 27.93
CA GLY A 379 4.98 23.64 26.85
C GLY A 379 5.73 22.31 27.03
N THR A 380 5.00 21.20 27.00
CA THR A 380 5.56 19.84 26.98
C THR A 380 5.00 19.09 25.78
N ARG A 381 5.87 18.42 25.03
CA ARG A 381 5.43 17.59 23.91
C ARG A 381 4.92 16.25 24.38
N THR A 382 3.67 15.95 24.03
CA THR A 382 2.98 14.72 24.41
C THR A 382 2.65 13.92 23.16
N ALA A 383 2.81 12.60 23.21
CA ALA A 383 2.55 11.72 22.09
C ALA A 383 1.07 11.30 22.00
N ILE A 384 0.58 11.19 20.77
CA ILE A 384 -0.69 10.57 20.39
C ILE A 384 -0.33 9.27 19.67
N PRO A 385 -0.53 8.12 20.31
CA PRO A 385 -0.23 6.84 19.68
C PRO A 385 -1.25 6.49 18.61
N VAL A 386 -0.73 5.94 17.53
CA VAL A 386 -1.43 5.44 16.35
C VAL A 386 -0.99 3.99 16.12
N PRO A 387 -1.59 3.02 16.85
CA PRO A 387 -1.19 1.62 16.75
C PRO A 387 -1.64 1.03 15.42
N GLY A 388 -0.79 0.18 14.85
CA GLY A 388 -1.11 -0.62 13.67
C GLY A 388 -1.49 0.18 12.43
N TYR A 389 -0.95 1.39 12.22
CA TYR A 389 -1.21 2.14 10.99
C TYR A 389 -0.79 1.33 9.75
N ILE A 390 -1.72 1.04 8.85
CA ILE A 390 -1.45 0.27 7.62
C ILE A 390 -0.66 1.16 6.66
N HIS A 391 0.67 1.05 6.70
CA HIS A 391 1.54 1.93 5.92
C HIS A 391 1.58 1.56 4.43
N SER A 392 1.73 0.27 4.12
CA SER A 392 1.81 -0.20 2.73
C SER A 392 1.61 -1.70 2.61
N PHE A 393 1.41 -2.15 1.37
CA PHE A 393 1.49 -3.55 0.99
C PHE A 393 2.71 -3.81 0.08
N ALA A 394 3.36 -4.94 0.27
CA ALA A 394 4.36 -5.47 -0.66
C ALA A 394 3.95 -6.85 -1.15
N LYS A 395 4.31 -7.16 -2.41
CA LYS A 395 4.14 -8.50 -2.95
C LYS A 395 5.10 -9.47 -2.26
N ASN A 396 4.60 -10.62 -1.81
CA ASN A 396 5.48 -11.70 -1.39
C ASN A 396 6.17 -12.32 -2.61
N HIS A 397 7.50 -12.38 -2.61
CA HIS A 397 8.26 -12.90 -3.75
C HIS A 397 8.15 -14.43 -3.87
N GLU A 398 7.74 -15.11 -2.80
CA GLU A 398 7.55 -16.56 -2.78
C GLU A 398 6.35 -17.02 -3.61
N VAL A 399 5.41 -16.12 -3.94
CA VAL A 399 4.21 -16.42 -4.74
C VAL A 399 4.28 -15.68 -6.07
N MET A 400 4.40 -16.44 -7.16
CA MET A 400 4.47 -15.92 -8.51
C MET A 400 3.08 -15.83 -9.15
N THR A 401 2.78 -14.70 -9.78
CA THR A 401 1.53 -14.55 -10.55
C THR A 401 1.76 -15.02 -11.98
N TYR A 402 1.07 -16.07 -12.39
CA TYR A 402 1.05 -16.58 -13.76
C TYR A 402 -0.28 -17.26 -14.06
N TYR A 403 -0.49 -17.58 -15.32
CA TYR A 403 -1.67 -18.27 -15.81
C TYR A 403 -1.27 -19.31 -16.85
N SER A 404 -1.72 -20.55 -16.64
CA SER A 404 -1.36 -21.71 -17.46
C SER A 404 -2.62 -22.48 -17.84
N VAL A 405 -2.69 -22.86 -19.11
CA VAL A 405 -3.86 -23.53 -19.69
C VAL A 405 -3.46 -24.67 -20.61
N LYS A 406 -4.35 -25.65 -20.69
CA LYS A 406 -4.29 -26.80 -21.61
C LYS A 406 -5.53 -26.77 -22.50
N GLY A 407 -5.34 -26.79 -23.80
CA GLY A 407 -6.44 -26.94 -24.77
C GLY A 407 -6.43 -28.32 -25.40
N GLU A 408 -7.62 -28.91 -25.55
CA GLU A 408 -7.82 -30.21 -26.20
C GLU A 408 -8.91 -30.09 -27.27
N ALA A 409 -8.72 -30.70 -28.44
CA ALA A 409 -9.73 -30.74 -29.51
C ALA A 409 -9.58 -32.01 -30.35
N LYS A 410 -10.67 -32.56 -30.91
CA LYS A 410 -10.63 -33.73 -31.78
C LYS A 410 -10.50 -33.32 -33.24
N TYR A 411 -9.47 -33.82 -33.91
CA TYR A 411 -9.25 -33.64 -35.34
C TYR A 411 -9.59 -34.90 -36.12
N VAL A 412 -10.47 -34.78 -37.12
CA VAL A 412 -10.82 -35.86 -38.05
C VAL A 412 -10.25 -35.51 -39.42
N GLY A 413 -9.29 -36.31 -39.91
CA GLY A 413 -8.69 -36.11 -41.23
C GLY A 413 -9.59 -36.58 -42.37
N MET A 414 -9.56 -35.89 -43.51
CA MET A 414 -10.39 -36.19 -44.69
C MET A 414 -10.16 -37.60 -45.28
N PHE A 415 -8.92 -38.12 -45.21
CA PHE A 415 -8.56 -39.43 -45.74
C PHE A 415 -7.97 -40.35 -44.67
N PHE A 416 -8.60 -40.43 -43.50
CA PHE A 416 -8.08 -41.21 -42.37
C PHE A 416 -8.22 -42.72 -42.62
N PRO A 417 -7.13 -43.52 -42.65
CA PRO A 417 -7.17 -44.93 -43.03
C PRO A 417 -7.47 -45.89 -41.87
N PHE A 418 -7.61 -45.39 -40.64
CA PHE A 418 -7.84 -46.20 -39.44
C PHE A 418 -9.32 -46.16 -39.04
N ALA A 419 -9.87 -47.32 -38.67
CA ALA A 419 -11.30 -47.57 -38.50
C ALA A 419 -12.01 -46.79 -37.37
N GLU A 420 -11.28 -46.02 -36.56
CA GLU A 420 -11.85 -45.23 -35.48
C GLU A 420 -12.46 -43.93 -36.03
N ARG A 421 -13.80 -43.91 -36.18
CA ARG A 421 -14.60 -42.73 -36.57
C ARG A 421 -14.52 -41.55 -35.57
N GLY A 422 -13.71 -41.65 -34.51
CA GLY A 422 -13.63 -40.69 -33.40
C GLY A 422 -12.59 -39.57 -33.54
N GLY A 423 -11.69 -39.65 -34.53
CA GLY A 423 -10.61 -38.66 -34.74
C GLY A 423 -9.45 -38.76 -33.74
N VAL A 424 -8.42 -37.93 -33.92
CA VAL A 424 -7.24 -37.83 -33.04
C VAL A 424 -7.39 -36.63 -32.10
N THR A 425 -7.23 -36.84 -30.80
CA THR A 425 -7.21 -35.75 -29.82
C THR A 425 -5.89 -34.99 -29.90
N LEU A 426 -5.95 -33.72 -30.30
CA LEU A 426 -4.85 -32.78 -30.25
C LEU A 426 -4.83 -32.10 -28.89
N LYS A 427 -3.63 -31.83 -28.37
CA LYS A 427 -3.39 -31.11 -27.12
C LYS A 427 -2.39 -29.99 -27.35
N ALA A 428 -2.58 -28.87 -26.67
CA ALA A 428 -1.66 -27.74 -26.66
C ALA A 428 -1.60 -27.11 -25.27
N TYR A 429 -0.47 -26.49 -24.96
CA TYR A 429 -0.17 -25.90 -23.66
C TYR A 429 0.38 -24.50 -23.86
N ALA A 430 -0.03 -23.57 -23.01
CA ALA A 430 0.55 -22.24 -22.98
C ALA A 430 0.54 -21.68 -21.56
N SER A 431 1.55 -20.87 -21.27
CA SER A 431 1.68 -20.17 -20.00
C SER A 431 2.07 -18.71 -20.24
N ALA A 432 1.42 -17.81 -19.53
CA ALA A 432 1.72 -16.38 -19.57
C ALA A 432 1.76 -15.82 -18.16
N LYS A 433 2.54 -14.75 -17.96
CA LYS A 433 2.59 -14.02 -16.70
C LYS A 433 2.29 -12.53 -16.90
N PRO A 434 1.63 -11.89 -15.93
CA PRO A 434 1.68 -10.45 -15.79
C PRO A 434 3.13 -9.97 -15.57
N PHE A 435 3.46 -8.84 -16.18
CA PHE A 435 4.75 -8.17 -16.12
C PHE A 435 4.52 -6.66 -16.10
N GLY A 436 5.03 -5.94 -15.10
CA GLY A 436 4.68 -4.53 -14.95
C GLY A 436 5.32 -3.83 -13.76
N GLY A 437 4.87 -2.59 -13.53
CA GLY A 437 5.31 -1.72 -12.44
C GLY A 437 5.13 -2.34 -11.06
N LYS A 438 5.84 -1.86 -10.05
CA LYS A 438 5.85 -2.43 -8.70
C LYS A 438 4.50 -2.16 -8.01
N ILE A 439 3.93 -3.12 -7.28
CA ILE A 439 2.76 -2.85 -6.39
C ILE A 439 3.11 -1.73 -5.40
N GLY A 440 4.33 -1.77 -4.87
CA GLY A 440 4.95 -0.69 -4.11
C GLY A 440 6.31 -1.12 -3.58
N PRO A 441 7.11 -0.19 -3.04
CA PRO A 441 8.42 -0.51 -2.49
C PRO A 441 8.27 -1.20 -1.13
N ARG A 442 9.13 -2.19 -0.85
CA ARG A 442 9.28 -2.72 0.50
C ARG A 442 10.11 -1.74 1.33
N LEU A 443 9.43 -0.88 2.09
CA LEU A 443 10.07 0.14 2.92
C LEU A 443 10.56 -0.40 4.27
N PHE A 444 9.94 -1.48 4.75
CA PHE A 444 10.21 -2.05 6.07
C PHE A 444 10.72 -3.49 6.00
N GLY A 445 11.49 -3.87 7.01
CA GLY A 445 11.96 -5.21 7.23
C GLY A 445 10.89 -6.09 7.86
N ARG A 446 11.15 -7.39 7.87
CA ARG A 446 10.36 -8.37 8.64
C ARG A 446 11.33 -9.11 9.53
N LEU A 447 10.86 -9.45 10.73
CA LEU A 447 11.51 -10.42 11.60
C LEU A 447 10.46 -11.51 11.82
N GLU A 448 10.80 -12.76 11.48
CA GLU A 448 9.80 -13.84 11.44
C GLU A 448 8.63 -13.50 10.48
N THR A 449 7.50 -14.23 10.60
CA THR A 449 6.32 -14.03 9.74
C THR A 449 5.39 -12.92 10.22
N ASN A 450 5.57 -12.43 11.46
CA ASN A 450 4.57 -11.64 12.18
C ASN A 450 5.07 -10.28 12.73
N LYS A 451 6.38 -9.98 12.73
CA LYS A 451 6.94 -8.72 13.25
C LYS A 451 7.49 -7.82 12.14
N VAL A 452 7.32 -6.51 12.32
CA VAL A 452 7.83 -5.46 11.44
C VAL A 452 8.99 -4.74 12.13
N VAL A 453 10.10 -4.58 11.40
CA VAL A 453 11.33 -3.93 11.89
C VAL A 453 11.87 -2.97 10.83
N ALA A 454 12.87 -2.16 11.18
CA ALA A 454 13.55 -1.32 10.19
C ALA A 454 14.30 -2.19 9.17
N ARG A 455 14.34 -1.75 7.90
CA ARG A 455 14.98 -2.51 6.82
C ARG A 455 16.49 -2.27 6.81
N SER A 456 17.26 -3.31 7.13
CA SER A 456 18.72 -3.23 7.29
C SER A 456 19.52 -3.19 5.97
N GLU A 457 19.02 -3.78 4.88
CA GLU A 457 19.79 -4.01 3.65
C GLU A 457 20.13 -2.73 2.86
N VAL A 458 19.18 -1.78 2.82
CA VAL A 458 19.29 -0.55 1.99
C VAL A 458 18.83 0.69 2.77
N ALA A 459 18.61 0.56 4.09
CA ALA A 459 18.06 1.58 5.00
C ALA A 459 16.89 2.40 4.41
N ARG A 460 16.02 1.75 3.63
CA ARG A 460 14.87 2.42 3.00
C ARG A 460 13.85 2.95 4.01
N THR A 461 13.92 2.51 5.26
CA THR A 461 13.07 2.92 6.37
C THR A 461 13.40 4.33 6.88
N THR A 462 14.67 4.72 6.78
CA THR A 462 15.23 5.95 7.37
C THR A 462 14.47 7.25 7.06
N PRO A 463 14.01 7.52 5.82
CA PRO A 463 13.28 8.76 5.55
C PRO A 463 11.76 8.66 5.84
N TYR A 464 11.28 7.57 6.43
CA TYR A 464 9.85 7.32 6.67
C TYR A 464 9.45 7.28 8.13
N VAL A 465 10.38 6.92 9.02
CA VAL A 465 10.12 6.84 10.46
C VAL A 465 11.37 7.20 11.24
N PHE A 466 11.18 7.69 12.46
CA PHE A 466 12.24 8.00 13.40
C PHE A 466 12.06 7.26 14.72
N GLY A 467 13.16 6.74 15.25
CA GLY A 467 13.25 6.35 16.65
C GLY A 467 13.61 7.53 17.54
N LEU A 468 13.49 7.33 18.86
CA LEU A 468 13.94 8.30 19.85
C LEU A 468 15.03 7.71 20.73
N ASP A 469 16.11 8.46 20.87
CA ASP A 469 17.20 8.14 21.78
C ASP A 469 17.16 9.07 23.01
N MET A 470 16.70 8.51 24.12
CA MET A 470 16.61 9.19 25.42
C MET A 470 17.83 8.92 26.33
N GLN A 471 18.93 8.37 25.80
CA GLN A 471 20.15 8.15 26.60
C GLN A 471 20.64 9.44 27.26
N GLY A 472 21.03 9.35 28.54
CA GLY A 472 21.50 10.49 29.33
C GLY A 472 20.38 11.34 29.96
N ALA A 473 19.12 10.97 29.81
CA ALA A 473 18.05 11.49 30.66
C ALA A 473 18.22 10.98 32.10
N GLY A 474 17.97 11.82 33.10
CA GLY A 474 17.97 11.41 34.51
C GLY A 474 16.56 10.95 34.92
N GLY A 475 15.94 11.70 35.83
CA GLY A 475 14.50 11.65 36.05
C GLY A 475 13.72 12.48 35.01
N PHE A 476 12.40 12.33 35.02
CA PHE A 476 11.52 13.23 34.28
C PHE A 476 11.77 14.67 34.75
N GLN A 477 11.82 15.62 33.82
CA GLN A 477 11.91 17.04 34.10
C GLN A 477 10.90 17.75 33.19
N ALA A 478 10.40 18.90 33.60
CA ALA A 478 9.53 19.67 32.74
C ALA A 478 10.24 20.02 31.40
N GLY A 479 9.57 19.76 30.28
CA GLY A 479 10.15 19.81 28.92
C GLY A 479 10.63 18.49 28.33
N GLU A 480 10.69 17.42 29.12
CA GLU A 480 10.89 16.08 28.58
C GLU A 480 9.64 15.60 27.82
N LEU A 481 9.84 14.69 26.86
CA LEU A 481 8.73 14.10 26.11
C LEU A 481 7.84 13.24 27.01
N VAL A 482 6.54 13.24 26.72
CA VAL A 482 5.57 12.33 27.31
C VAL A 482 5.08 11.37 26.21
N PRO A 483 5.23 10.04 26.34
CA PRO A 483 5.79 9.33 27.50
C PRO A 483 7.30 9.45 27.60
N PHE A 484 7.77 9.57 28.83
CA PHE A 484 9.19 9.58 29.19
C PHE A 484 9.63 8.17 29.55
N GLU A 485 10.74 7.72 28.99
CA GLU A 485 11.35 6.45 29.38
C GLU A 485 12.53 6.68 30.33
N PRO A 486 12.44 6.24 31.60
CA PRO A 486 13.56 6.32 32.50
C PRO A 486 14.70 5.39 32.04
N PRO A 487 15.97 5.70 32.37
CA PRO A 487 17.12 4.86 32.01
C PRO A 487 17.05 3.42 32.53
N ALA A 488 16.27 3.18 33.59
CA ALA A 488 16.09 1.87 34.21
C ALA A 488 15.09 0.96 33.46
N SER A 489 14.26 1.52 32.57
CA SER A 489 13.30 0.76 31.74
C SER A 489 13.38 1.19 30.27
N PRO A 490 14.55 1.06 29.62
CA PRO A 490 14.74 1.58 28.29
C PRO A 490 14.03 0.71 27.23
N GLY A 491 13.21 1.32 26.37
CA GLY A 491 12.68 0.68 25.17
C GLY A 491 11.31 0.04 25.37
N MET A 492 10.49 0.58 26.27
CA MET A 492 9.14 0.06 26.46
C MET A 492 8.14 0.63 25.46
N PHE A 493 8.34 1.88 25.05
CA PHE A 493 7.45 2.63 24.18
C PHE A 493 8.17 3.12 22.91
N TRP A 494 9.34 3.76 23.00
CA TRP A 494 10.03 4.31 21.82
C TRP A 494 11.02 3.34 21.20
N ALA A 495 11.04 3.27 19.87
CA ALA A 495 12.01 2.46 19.14
C ALA A 495 13.44 3.03 19.28
N LYS A 496 14.41 2.15 19.59
CA LYS A 496 15.79 2.53 19.99
C LYS A 496 16.88 2.13 19.02
N ASN A 497 16.62 1.11 18.22
CA ASN A 497 17.59 0.56 17.27
C ASN A 497 16.85 -0.09 16.08
N GLY A 498 17.58 -0.49 15.05
CA GLY A 498 16.97 -1.05 13.85
C GLY A 498 16.29 -2.42 14.04
N LEU A 499 16.56 -3.11 15.16
CA LEU A 499 15.90 -4.37 15.55
C LEU A 499 14.63 -4.16 16.38
N SER A 500 14.33 -2.92 16.74
CA SER A 500 13.11 -2.54 17.44
C SER A 500 11.89 -3.01 16.64
N VAL A 501 10.98 -3.71 17.31
CA VAL A 501 9.74 -4.21 16.68
C VAL A 501 8.76 -3.05 16.65
N ILE A 502 8.66 -2.40 15.50
CA ILE A 502 7.89 -1.16 15.30
C ILE A 502 6.48 -1.40 14.80
N GLY A 503 6.06 -2.65 14.73
CA GLY A 503 4.74 -3.07 14.25
C GLY A 503 4.69 -4.58 14.06
N GLY A 504 3.53 -5.09 13.66
CA GLY A 504 3.33 -6.53 13.52
C GLY A 504 1.87 -6.94 13.56
N THR A 505 1.66 -8.24 13.65
CA THR A 505 0.35 -8.84 13.90
C THR A 505 0.04 -8.87 15.41
N PRO A 506 -1.17 -9.26 15.84
CA PRO A 506 -1.53 -9.34 17.26
C PRO A 506 -0.58 -10.19 18.11
N SER A 507 0.08 -11.17 17.48
CA SER A 507 0.97 -12.13 18.15
C SER A 507 2.44 -11.67 18.21
N ALA A 508 2.75 -10.47 17.71
CA ALA A 508 4.11 -9.98 17.53
C ALA A 508 4.84 -9.63 18.85
N GLY A 509 4.14 -9.65 19.99
CA GLY A 509 4.71 -9.36 21.31
C GLY A 509 4.72 -7.86 21.64
N GLN A 510 5.73 -7.39 22.38
CA GLN A 510 5.84 -5.98 22.75
C GLN A 510 6.23 -5.13 21.53
N LEU A 511 5.33 -4.23 21.14
CA LEU A 511 5.50 -3.33 20.00
C LEU A 511 5.93 -1.94 20.47
N GLN A 512 6.85 -1.33 19.74
CA GLN A 512 7.37 0.01 20.01
C GLN A 512 6.85 1.00 18.97
N TYR A 513 6.81 2.27 19.35
CA TYR A 513 6.34 3.40 18.57
C TYR A 513 7.50 4.16 17.93
N VAL A 514 7.24 4.65 16.72
CA VAL A 514 8.13 5.52 15.95
C VAL A 514 7.41 6.81 15.57
N ILE A 515 8.17 7.88 15.34
CA ILE A 515 7.61 9.14 14.85
C ILE A 515 7.50 9.07 13.33
N PRO A 516 6.33 9.37 12.73
CA PRO A 516 6.15 9.28 11.29
C PRO A 516 6.93 10.38 10.57
N ASN A 517 7.42 10.07 9.37
CA ASN A 517 8.16 10.96 8.49
C ASN A 517 7.83 10.66 7.02
N LEU A 518 8.33 11.49 6.10
CA LEU A 518 8.06 11.37 4.68
C LEU A 518 9.25 11.82 3.82
N LEU A 519 9.52 11.05 2.77
CA LEU A 519 10.26 11.52 1.59
C LEU A 519 9.26 12.01 0.55
N TYR A 520 9.23 13.30 0.22
CA TYR A 520 8.15 13.84 -0.61
C TYR A 520 8.48 13.80 -2.10
N ASP A 521 9.51 14.54 -2.52
CA ASP A 521 9.88 14.69 -3.93
C ASP A 521 11.36 15.10 -4.08
N PHE A 522 11.91 15.10 -5.28
CA PHE A 522 13.30 15.49 -5.53
C PHE A 522 13.49 16.26 -6.84
N ASP A 523 14.58 17.02 -6.94
CA ASP A 523 14.98 17.72 -8.17
C ASP A 523 15.97 16.94 -8.99
N SER A 524 16.98 16.41 -8.32
CA SER A 524 18.02 15.61 -8.91
C SER A 524 18.14 14.30 -8.14
N TYR A 525 18.65 13.26 -8.80
CA TYR A 525 18.91 11.99 -8.11
C TYR A 525 19.88 12.16 -6.93
N GLY A 526 20.79 13.14 -6.99
CA GLY A 526 21.70 13.45 -5.87
C GLY A 526 20.98 13.92 -4.60
N ASP A 527 19.73 14.38 -4.70
CA ASP A 527 18.91 14.72 -3.52
C ASP A 527 18.45 13.47 -2.76
N LEU A 528 18.57 12.28 -3.35
CA LEU A 528 18.22 10.99 -2.74
C LEU A 528 19.43 10.30 -2.08
N ASP A 529 20.65 10.84 -2.23
CA ASP A 529 21.89 10.25 -1.72
C ASP A 529 22.02 10.43 -0.19
N ILE A 530 21.79 11.65 0.30
CA ILE A 530 21.29 11.89 1.68
C ILE A 530 19.96 11.12 1.75
N HIS A 531 19.46 10.50 2.80
CA HIS A 531 18.36 9.49 2.72
C HIS A 531 18.79 8.08 2.29
N GLY A 532 19.97 7.90 1.68
CA GLY A 532 20.59 6.60 1.51
C GLY A 532 21.08 5.98 2.83
N PRO A 533 21.44 4.68 2.81
CA PRO A 533 21.89 3.96 4.00
C PRO A 533 23.18 4.52 4.60
N VAL A 534 23.19 4.67 5.92
CA VAL A 534 24.41 4.88 6.70
C VAL A 534 24.80 3.53 7.29
N LEU A 535 26.05 3.11 7.10
CA LEU A 535 26.54 1.82 7.61
C LEU A 535 26.31 1.72 9.13
N GLY A 536 25.53 0.72 9.55
CA GLY A 536 25.19 0.47 10.95
C GLY A 536 23.93 1.16 11.47
N ASP A 537 23.27 2.01 10.65
CA ASP A 537 22.08 2.77 11.07
C ASP A 537 20.89 2.52 10.13
N TRP A 538 19.94 1.69 10.57
CA TRP A 538 18.82 1.22 9.73
C TRP A 538 17.57 2.11 9.82
N MET A 539 17.58 3.10 10.72
CA MET A 539 16.52 4.07 10.97
C MET A 539 17.16 5.32 11.59
N THR A 540 16.63 6.52 11.34
CA THR A 540 17.16 7.74 11.98
C THR A 540 16.64 7.88 13.41
N TYR A 541 17.48 8.39 14.31
CA TYR A 541 17.12 8.67 15.71
C TYR A 541 17.24 10.15 16.02
N VAL A 542 16.22 10.69 16.67
CA VAL A 542 16.30 12.02 17.27
C VAL A 542 16.84 11.88 18.69
N LYS A 543 17.89 12.64 18.99
CA LYS A 543 18.61 12.56 20.28
C LYS A 543 18.20 13.69 21.21
N ARG A 544 18.18 13.38 22.51
CA ARG A 544 18.02 14.38 23.57
C ARG A 544 19.20 15.36 23.59
N ARG A 545 18.92 16.66 23.67
CA ARG A 545 19.93 17.72 23.83
C ARG A 545 20.32 17.90 25.31
N GLY A 546 21.60 18.17 25.58
CA GLY A 546 22.15 18.33 26.94
C GLY A 546 21.95 19.73 27.54
N SER A 547 22.02 19.83 28.88
CA SER A 547 21.79 21.06 29.67
C SER A 547 23.06 21.93 29.89
N GLY A 548 24.14 21.71 29.13
CA GLY A 548 25.45 22.36 29.36
C GLY A 548 25.82 23.32 28.24
N GLY A 549 25.99 24.60 28.58
CA GLY A 549 26.16 25.71 27.64
C GLY A 549 27.25 25.54 26.56
N VAL A 550 26.80 25.41 25.32
CA VAL A 550 27.36 26.01 24.10
C VAL A 550 26.17 26.28 23.17
N PRO A 551 26.07 27.41 22.47
CA PRO A 551 25.04 27.63 21.46
C PRO A 551 25.25 26.65 20.30
N GLY A 552 24.48 25.57 20.34
CA GLY A 552 24.11 24.78 19.18
C GLY A 552 22.58 24.69 19.17
N ASP A 553 21.91 25.84 19.12
CA ASP A 553 20.43 26.00 19.12
C ASP A 553 19.83 25.59 17.76
N GLY A 554 20.25 24.45 17.21
CA GLY A 554 19.82 24.01 15.88
C GLY A 554 19.74 22.48 15.72
N PRO A 555 19.34 22.01 14.52
CA PRO A 555 19.22 20.59 14.22
C PRO A 555 20.58 19.89 14.30
N LEU A 556 20.59 18.66 14.82
CA LEU A 556 21.80 17.85 14.81
C LEU A 556 22.12 17.38 13.38
N PRO A 557 23.38 17.09 13.02
CA PRO A 557 23.73 16.65 11.68
C PRO A 557 23.03 15.36 11.23
N GLN A 558 22.59 14.50 12.16
CA GLN A 558 21.83 13.28 11.85
C GLN A 558 20.33 13.53 11.62
N GLU A 559 19.82 14.72 11.98
CA GLU A 559 18.42 15.13 11.82
C GLU A 559 18.20 15.77 10.42
N ASP A 560 18.59 15.06 9.36
CA ASP A 560 18.63 15.56 7.98
C ASP A 560 17.86 14.68 6.97
N ARG A 561 17.01 13.76 7.47
CA ARG A 561 16.31 12.74 6.67
C ARG A 561 14.80 13.02 6.53
N GLY A 562 14.22 12.66 5.39
CA GLY A 562 12.81 12.96 5.06
C GLY A 562 12.46 14.43 5.31
N LEU A 563 11.39 14.73 6.04
CA LEU A 563 10.94 16.09 6.33
C LEU A 563 11.79 16.85 7.37
N LEU A 564 12.77 16.21 8.02
CA LEU A 564 13.79 16.95 8.77
C LEU A 564 14.85 17.58 7.84
N ASN A 565 14.92 17.12 6.59
CA ASN A 565 15.73 17.75 5.56
C ASN A 565 15.09 19.07 5.11
N GLY A 566 15.88 20.14 5.12
CA GLY A 566 15.44 21.48 4.74
C GLY A 566 14.84 21.56 3.33
N LYS A 567 15.49 20.93 2.36
CA LYS A 567 15.03 20.88 0.97
C LYS A 567 13.72 20.12 0.84
N GLN A 568 13.59 18.93 1.43
CA GLN A 568 12.33 18.15 1.39
C GLN A 568 11.16 18.92 2.01
N TYR A 569 11.36 19.50 3.20
CA TYR A 569 10.33 20.26 3.88
C TYR A 569 9.92 21.51 3.10
N LYS A 570 10.88 22.23 2.49
CA LYS A 570 10.61 23.39 1.63
C LYS A 570 9.71 23.03 0.44
N ILE A 571 9.98 21.89 -0.22
CA ILE A 571 9.15 21.40 -1.33
C ILE A 571 7.76 21.00 -0.84
N PHE A 572 7.70 20.34 0.31
CA PHE A 572 6.43 19.88 0.89
C PHE A 572 5.55 21.05 1.33
N ARG A 573 6.12 22.05 2.01
CA ARG A 573 5.44 23.26 2.46
C ARG A 573 4.96 24.14 1.32
N ALA A 574 5.65 24.15 0.18
CA ALA A 574 5.29 24.96 -0.99
C ALA A 574 3.88 24.67 -1.54
N ASN A 575 3.27 23.54 -1.17
CA ASN A 575 1.90 23.20 -1.52
C ASN A 575 0.83 23.97 -0.73
N LEU A 576 1.21 24.64 0.37
CA LEU A 576 0.32 25.48 1.17
C LEU A 576 -0.11 26.72 0.38
N VAL A 577 -1.40 26.83 0.11
CA VAL A 577 -1.99 28.01 -0.52
C VAL A 577 -2.03 29.15 0.51
N PRO A 578 -1.43 30.31 0.21
CA PRO A 578 -1.35 31.41 1.16
C PRO A 578 -2.75 31.92 1.55
N PRO A 579 -2.92 32.39 2.80
CA PRO A 579 -4.20 32.90 3.29
C PRO A 579 -4.60 34.19 2.55
N THR A 580 -5.87 34.30 2.18
CA THR A 580 -6.43 35.53 1.59
C THR A 580 -6.82 36.49 2.71
N GLY A 581 -6.19 37.66 2.78
CA GLY A 581 -6.45 38.64 3.85
C GLY A 581 -5.91 38.24 5.24
N GLY A 582 -4.95 37.31 5.31
CA GLY A 582 -4.29 36.90 6.55
C GLY A 582 -4.99 35.78 7.34
N ILE A 583 -6.17 35.33 6.89
CA ILE A 583 -6.91 34.21 7.50
C ILE A 583 -6.86 32.99 6.57
N LEU A 584 -6.54 31.82 7.11
CA LEU A 584 -6.55 30.56 6.37
C LEU A 584 -7.99 30.02 6.33
N SER A 585 -8.61 30.01 5.14
CA SER A 585 -9.96 29.45 4.96
C SER A 585 -9.94 27.93 4.73
N VAL A 586 -11.09 27.27 4.92
CA VAL A 586 -11.27 25.84 4.60
C VAL A 586 -10.93 25.56 3.13
N ALA A 587 -11.32 26.43 2.20
CA ALA A 587 -11.00 26.28 0.78
C ALA A 587 -9.48 26.35 0.49
N ASN A 588 -8.72 27.17 1.24
CA ASN A 588 -7.26 27.20 1.13
C ASN A 588 -6.65 25.89 1.62
N ILE A 589 -7.17 25.32 2.71
CA ILE A 589 -6.72 24.04 3.26
C ILE A 589 -6.99 22.92 2.24
N ASP A 590 -8.19 22.85 1.68
CA ASP A 590 -8.57 21.79 0.74
C ASP A 590 -7.79 21.88 -0.57
N ALA A 591 -7.53 23.10 -1.06
CA ALA A 591 -6.64 23.32 -2.18
C ALA A 591 -5.20 22.85 -1.87
N SER A 592 -4.70 23.14 -0.66
CA SER A 592 -3.36 22.73 -0.25
C SER A 592 -3.23 21.22 -0.14
N ILE A 593 -4.22 20.55 0.45
CA ILE A 593 -4.28 19.08 0.55
C ILE A 593 -4.30 18.45 -0.85
N ARG A 594 -5.14 18.97 -1.76
CA ARG A 594 -5.17 18.49 -3.16
C ARG A 594 -3.84 18.71 -3.89
N ASN A 595 -3.07 19.75 -3.56
CA ASN A 595 -1.73 19.97 -4.11
C ASN A 595 -0.73 18.92 -3.59
N VAL A 596 -0.80 18.57 -2.30
CA VAL A 596 0.07 17.55 -1.68
C VAL A 596 -0.20 16.14 -2.19
N ARG A 597 -1.47 15.81 -2.47
CA ARG A 597 -1.85 14.50 -3.02
C ARG A 597 -1.43 14.29 -4.48
N ARG A 598 -0.88 15.31 -5.14
CA ARG A 598 -0.39 15.19 -6.53
C ARG A 598 0.73 14.14 -6.66
N PRO A 599 0.81 13.43 -7.80
CA PRO A 599 1.94 12.57 -8.12
C PRO A 599 3.28 13.31 -8.10
N THR A 600 4.29 12.73 -7.45
CA THR A 600 5.66 13.27 -7.41
C THR A 600 6.65 12.45 -8.26
N ARG A 601 7.86 12.97 -8.51
CA ARG A 601 8.89 12.22 -9.25
C ARG A 601 9.34 10.99 -8.47
N TYR A 602 9.37 11.09 -7.14
CA TYR A 602 9.62 9.99 -6.22
C TYR A 602 8.58 8.88 -6.37
N GLU A 603 7.31 9.25 -6.43
CA GLU A 603 6.23 8.29 -6.58
C GLU A 603 6.27 7.62 -7.93
N ALA A 604 6.51 8.37 -9.00
CA ALA A 604 6.67 7.81 -10.34
C ALA A 604 7.82 6.79 -10.46
N MET A 605 8.78 6.76 -9.52
CA MET A 605 9.84 5.74 -9.48
C MET A 605 9.47 4.48 -8.72
N ASN A 606 8.54 4.57 -7.77
CA ASN A 606 8.33 3.54 -6.75
C ASN A 606 6.91 2.96 -6.72
N TYR A 607 5.92 3.71 -7.20
CA TYR A 607 4.51 3.37 -7.17
C TYR A 607 3.93 3.41 -8.59
N MET A 608 2.82 2.70 -8.80
CA MET A 608 2.00 2.85 -9.99
C MET A 608 0.96 3.95 -9.74
N ILE A 609 0.87 4.91 -10.65
CA ILE A 609 0.02 6.08 -10.53
C ILE A 609 -1.10 5.95 -11.58
N PRO A 610 -2.37 6.11 -11.26
CA PRO A 610 -3.42 6.10 -12.27
C PRO A 610 -3.22 7.27 -13.25
N THR A 611 -3.22 7.00 -14.55
CA THR A 611 -3.24 8.05 -15.57
C THR A 611 -4.65 8.59 -15.74
N ILE A 612 -4.81 9.90 -15.65
CA ILE A 612 -6.09 10.57 -15.91
C ILE A 612 -6.08 11.04 -17.36
N GLU A 613 -6.93 10.44 -18.19
CA GLU A 613 -7.07 10.87 -19.58
C GLU A 613 -7.65 12.29 -19.64
N ARG A 614 -6.90 13.17 -20.33
CA ARG A 614 -7.39 14.49 -20.72
C ARG A 614 -8.10 14.32 -22.06
N GLY A 615 -9.42 14.45 -22.09
CA GLY A 615 -10.15 14.45 -23.36
C GLY A 615 -9.52 15.46 -24.34
N GLY A 616 -9.12 14.99 -25.53
CA GLY A 616 -8.48 15.77 -26.60
C GLY A 616 -7.71 14.90 -27.61
N ASP A 617 -7.38 15.47 -28.77
CA ASP A 617 -6.78 14.82 -29.97
C ASP A 617 -5.31 14.32 -29.80
N GLY A 618 -4.92 13.91 -28.60
CA GLY A 618 -3.67 13.23 -28.27
C GLY A 618 -3.88 11.92 -27.53
N ASN A 619 -5.10 11.38 -27.55
CA ASN A 619 -5.47 10.18 -26.81
C ASN A 619 -4.82 8.93 -27.42
N THR A 620 -3.80 8.41 -26.76
CA THR A 620 -3.08 7.22 -27.24
C THR A 620 -3.72 5.91 -26.75
N ASN A 621 -4.71 5.94 -25.83
CA ASN A 621 -5.40 4.76 -25.28
C ASN A 621 -4.44 3.62 -24.88
N LEU A 622 -3.26 3.95 -24.32
CA LEU A 622 -2.18 2.98 -24.09
C LEU A 622 -2.32 2.21 -22.77
N ASP A 623 -3.13 2.70 -21.82
CA ASP A 623 -3.28 2.11 -20.49
C ASP A 623 -4.59 1.31 -20.34
N SER A 624 -4.59 0.36 -19.42
CA SER A 624 -5.84 -0.19 -18.87
C SER A 624 -6.44 0.86 -17.94
N ILE A 625 -7.27 1.74 -18.49
CA ILE A 625 -7.79 2.94 -17.84
C ILE A 625 -8.58 2.56 -16.57
N PRO A 626 -8.19 2.99 -15.35
CA PRO A 626 -9.13 3.04 -14.23
C PRO A 626 -10.27 3.98 -14.63
N ILE A 627 -11.53 3.68 -14.28
CA ILE A 627 -12.68 4.49 -14.70
C ILE A 627 -12.57 5.88 -14.06
N VAL A 628 -11.93 6.84 -14.74
CA VAL A 628 -11.91 8.23 -14.32
C VAL A 628 -13.21 8.86 -14.79
N LYS A 629 -14.20 8.96 -13.89
CA LYS A 629 -15.42 9.72 -14.14
C LYS A 629 -15.20 11.15 -13.66
N ASN A 630 -15.07 12.10 -14.58
CA ASN A 630 -15.08 13.52 -14.25
C ASN A 630 -16.42 13.87 -13.58
N ILE A 631 -16.40 14.24 -12.30
CA ILE A 631 -17.58 14.82 -11.66
C ILE A 631 -17.53 16.33 -11.93
N GLU A 632 -18.26 16.78 -12.96
CA GLU A 632 -18.22 18.15 -13.48
C GLU A 632 -18.76 19.23 -12.53
N GLN A 633 -19.33 18.89 -11.37
CA GLN A 633 -20.15 19.84 -10.60
C GLN A 633 -19.39 20.98 -9.90
N SER A 634 -18.05 21.03 -9.91
CA SER A 634 -17.29 22.16 -9.31
C SER A 634 -15.90 22.42 -9.92
N GLY A 635 -15.59 21.88 -11.11
CA GLY A 635 -14.23 21.96 -11.67
C GLY A 635 -13.17 21.16 -10.90
N ILE A 636 -13.57 20.34 -9.92
CA ILE A 636 -12.72 19.42 -9.16
C ILE A 636 -12.72 18.08 -9.87
N LYS A 637 -11.54 17.58 -10.29
CA LYS A 637 -11.40 16.26 -10.92
C LYS A 637 -11.23 15.20 -9.83
N LYS A 638 -12.21 14.29 -9.73
CA LYS A 638 -12.12 13.07 -8.93
C LYS A 638 -11.92 11.87 -9.84
N TYR A 639 -11.31 10.80 -9.33
CA TYR A 639 -11.14 9.55 -10.07
C TYR A 639 -11.61 8.37 -9.22
N HIS A 640 -12.13 7.34 -9.89
CA HIS A 640 -12.66 6.14 -9.26
C HIS A 640 -11.73 4.96 -9.58
N ILE A 641 -11.24 4.28 -8.55
CA ILE A 641 -10.48 3.04 -8.69
C ILE A 641 -11.41 1.88 -8.37
N PHE A 642 -11.44 0.85 -9.23
CA PHE A 642 -12.15 -0.38 -8.90
C PHE A 642 -11.47 -1.06 -7.71
N ALA A 643 -12.14 -1.08 -6.56
CA ALA A 643 -11.60 -1.55 -5.29
C ALA A 643 -12.77 -1.88 -4.36
N PRO A 644 -13.42 -3.04 -4.54
CA PRO A 644 -14.65 -3.35 -3.81
C PRO A 644 -14.40 -3.48 -2.30
N LEU A 645 -15.27 -2.88 -1.51
CA LEU A 645 -15.27 -2.94 -0.05
C LEU A 645 -16.17 -4.08 0.45
N ILE A 646 -17.40 -4.18 -0.05
CA ILE A 646 -18.37 -5.21 0.36
C ILE A 646 -19.11 -5.79 -0.84
N HIS A 647 -19.23 -7.11 -0.86
CA HIS A 647 -20.05 -7.87 -1.78
C HIS A 647 -20.33 -9.27 -1.23
N GLU A 648 -21.46 -9.88 -1.60
CA GLU A 648 -21.85 -11.24 -1.20
C GLU A 648 -20.75 -12.30 -1.49
N ASP A 649 -20.09 -12.15 -2.64
CA ASP A 649 -19.00 -13.02 -3.08
C ASP A 649 -17.59 -12.57 -2.65
N SER A 650 -17.46 -11.44 -1.92
CA SER A 650 -16.16 -10.95 -1.44
C SER A 650 -15.76 -11.53 -0.08
N LEU A 651 -14.54 -11.21 0.39
CA LEU A 651 -14.11 -11.61 1.74
C LEU A 651 -15.03 -11.01 2.82
N TYR A 652 -15.47 -9.76 2.62
CA TYR A 652 -16.36 -9.06 3.53
C TYR A 652 -17.77 -9.01 2.95
N LYS A 653 -18.60 -9.96 3.35
CA LYS A 653 -19.95 -10.15 2.77
C LYS A 653 -20.95 -9.07 3.16
N GLN A 654 -20.77 -8.51 4.36
CA GLN A 654 -21.69 -7.53 4.96
C GLN A 654 -20.93 -6.55 5.85
N MET A 655 -21.53 -5.38 6.14
CA MET A 655 -20.88 -4.35 6.97
C MET A 655 -20.41 -4.87 8.33
N ALA A 656 -21.22 -5.74 8.97
CA ALA A 656 -20.85 -6.38 10.22
C ALA A 656 -19.51 -7.15 10.15
N SER A 657 -19.18 -7.75 9.00
CA SER A 657 -17.90 -8.47 8.85
C SER A 657 -16.69 -7.52 8.80
N ILE A 658 -16.86 -6.30 8.30
CA ILE A 658 -15.83 -5.25 8.36
C ILE A 658 -15.69 -4.72 9.78
N GLU A 659 -16.81 -4.47 10.46
CA GLU A 659 -16.80 -4.01 11.84
C GLU A 659 -16.13 -5.03 12.77
N GLU A 660 -16.43 -6.32 12.62
CA GLU A 660 -15.77 -7.40 13.36
C GLU A 660 -14.27 -7.47 13.07
N ALA A 661 -13.86 -7.38 11.79
CA ALA A 661 -12.45 -7.37 11.42
C ALA A 661 -11.71 -6.15 11.98
N ALA A 662 -12.34 -4.96 11.97
CA ALA A 662 -11.79 -3.74 12.54
C ALA A 662 -11.69 -3.82 14.08
N LYS A 663 -12.71 -4.36 14.77
CA LYS A 663 -12.68 -4.59 16.21
C LYS A 663 -11.61 -5.60 16.61
N ALA A 664 -11.49 -6.70 15.86
CA ALA A 664 -10.42 -7.68 16.06
C ALA A 664 -9.04 -7.07 15.86
N PHE A 665 -8.89 -6.20 14.85
CA PHE A 665 -7.65 -5.46 14.62
C PHE A 665 -7.34 -4.46 15.74
N LEU A 666 -8.34 -3.80 16.33
CA LEU A 666 -8.12 -2.94 17.50
C LEU A 666 -7.75 -3.73 18.74
N ALA A 667 -8.49 -4.80 19.05
CA ALA A 667 -8.21 -5.66 20.20
C ALA A 667 -6.81 -6.28 20.12
N ALA A 668 -6.34 -6.56 18.92
CA ALA A 668 -4.99 -7.02 18.66
C ALA A 668 -3.88 -6.03 19.05
N ASN A 669 -4.21 -4.74 19.11
CA ASN A 669 -3.28 -3.67 19.46
C ASN A 669 -3.38 -3.25 20.94
N ASP A 670 -4.20 -3.93 21.74
CA ASP A 670 -4.45 -3.59 23.15
C ASP A 670 -3.16 -3.54 23.99
N THR A 671 -2.24 -4.49 23.77
CA THR A 671 -0.93 -4.49 24.44
C THR A 671 -0.11 -3.23 24.16
N SER A 672 -0.22 -2.65 22.96
CA SER A 672 0.46 -1.40 22.60
C SER A 672 -0.20 -0.19 23.29
N ILE A 673 -1.53 -0.23 23.43
CA ILE A 673 -2.34 0.78 24.12
C ILE A 673 -2.02 0.76 25.63
N THR A 674 -2.00 -0.41 26.27
CA THR A 674 -1.61 -0.56 27.68
C THR A 674 -0.18 -0.06 27.92
N SER A 675 0.75 -0.36 27.01
CA SER A 675 2.14 0.10 27.13
C SER A 675 2.26 1.63 27.15
N PHE A 676 1.37 2.35 26.44
CA PHE A 676 1.31 3.82 26.52
C PHE A 676 0.78 4.30 27.88
N ILE A 677 -0.29 3.69 28.38
CA ILE A 677 -0.89 4.03 29.69
C ILE A 677 0.13 3.80 30.82
N ASP A 678 0.84 2.67 30.80
CA ASP A 678 1.91 2.37 31.76
C ASP A 678 3.05 3.39 31.70
N ALA A 679 3.36 3.88 30.49
CA ALA A 679 4.36 4.91 30.31
C ALA A 679 3.88 6.29 30.85
N LEU A 680 2.59 6.62 30.74
CA LEU A 680 1.99 7.79 31.40
C LEU A 680 2.04 7.68 32.93
N LYS A 681 1.78 6.49 33.48
CA LYS A 681 1.89 6.22 34.92
C LYS A 681 3.30 6.49 35.44
N THR A 682 4.30 6.07 34.68
CA THR A 682 5.71 6.33 35.00
C THR A 682 6.03 7.82 35.08
N VAL A 683 5.46 8.63 34.17
CA VAL A 683 5.60 10.10 34.20
C VAL A 683 4.94 10.69 35.46
N ARG A 684 3.73 10.24 35.80
CA ARG A 684 3.03 10.68 37.02
C ARG A 684 3.83 10.37 38.27
N ASP A 685 4.32 9.13 38.41
CA ASP A 685 5.10 8.71 39.58
C ASP A 685 6.40 9.53 39.72
N ALA A 686 7.03 9.89 38.59
CA ALA A 686 8.18 10.77 38.57
C ALA A 686 7.87 12.20 39.05
N ILE A 687 6.72 12.77 38.66
CA ILE A 687 6.27 14.09 39.12
C ILE A 687 6.03 14.09 40.64
N LEU A 688 5.40 13.03 41.17
CA LEU A 688 5.17 12.90 42.61
C LEU A 688 6.48 12.75 43.40
N ALA A 689 7.50 12.11 42.82
CA ALA A 689 8.81 11.98 43.44
C ALA A 689 9.57 13.32 43.57
N GLU A 690 9.29 14.31 42.72
CA GLU A 690 9.88 15.66 42.82
C GLU A 690 9.36 16.49 44.01
N ALA A 691 8.30 16.03 44.69
CA ALA A 691 7.63 16.78 45.74
C ALA A 691 8.42 16.91 47.06
N GLY A 692 9.63 16.32 47.15
CA GLY A 692 10.57 16.57 48.24
C GLY A 692 10.04 16.25 49.65
N GLY A 693 9.06 15.34 49.76
CA GLY A 693 8.47 14.87 51.03
C GLY A 693 7.05 15.36 51.34
N ASP A 694 6.48 16.29 50.56
CA ASP A 694 5.06 16.68 50.65
C ASP A 694 4.26 16.12 49.46
N PRO A 695 3.58 14.98 49.61
CA PRO A 695 2.90 14.31 48.51
C PRO A 695 1.71 15.09 47.92
N THR A 696 1.26 16.18 48.55
CA THR A 696 0.11 16.98 48.08
C THR A 696 0.51 18.05 47.06
N LYS A 697 1.77 18.46 47.01
CA LYS A 697 2.23 19.66 46.28
C LYS A 697 2.07 19.59 44.75
N TYR A 698 2.16 18.38 44.17
CA TYR A 698 2.02 18.16 42.72
C TYR A 698 0.93 17.15 42.37
N GLN A 699 0.06 16.83 43.33
CA GLN A 699 -0.93 15.78 43.19
C GLN A 699 -1.95 16.09 42.08
N ASP A 700 -2.43 17.33 42.00
CA ASP A 700 -3.37 17.76 40.96
C ASP A 700 -2.75 17.69 39.56
N SER A 701 -1.54 18.20 39.39
CA SER A 701 -0.81 18.15 38.11
C SER A 701 -0.46 16.72 37.69
N ALA A 702 -0.09 15.85 38.64
CA ALA A 702 0.18 14.45 38.38
C ALA A 702 -1.09 13.70 37.95
N ASN A 703 -2.22 13.95 38.64
CA ASN A 703 -3.52 13.36 38.33
C ASN A 703 -4.08 13.84 36.98
N LEU A 704 -3.67 15.01 36.46
CA LEU A 704 -4.03 15.43 35.10
C LEU A 704 -3.39 14.55 34.00
N ILE A 705 -2.23 13.93 34.28
CA ILE A 705 -1.54 13.03 33.33
C ILE A 705 -2.03 11.61 33.48
N HIS A 706 -2.00 11.09 34.71
CA HIS A 706 -2.48 9.76 35.03
C HIS A 706 -3.07 9.75 36.44
N ASP A 707 -4.32 9.32 36.60
CA ASP A 707 -4.93 9.13 37.91
C ASP A 707 -5.15 7.64 38.23
N ASN A 708 -5.76 7.31 39.37
CA ASN A 708 -6.10 5.91 39.70
C ASN A 708 -7.61 5.65 39.56
N ASN A 709 -8.32 6.51 38.83
CA ASN A 709 -9.76 6.40 38.72
C ASN A 709 -10.14 5.39 37.64
N ASP A 710 -11.34 4.83 37.75
CA ASP A 710 -11.93 4.03 36.68
C ASP A 710 -12.67 4.98 35.74
N PHE A 711 -12.29 4.99 34.46
CA PHE A 711 -12.92 5.79 33.40
C PHE A 711 -14.43 5.50 33.23
N ASN A 712 -14.92 4.37 33.73
CA ASN A 712 -16.34 4.04 33.75
C ASN A 712 -17.15 4.84 34.80
N THR A 713 -16.47 5.54 35.70
CA THR A 713 -17.12 6.35 36.75
C THR A 713 -17.59 7.69 36.17
N PRO A 714 -18.86 8.10 36.37
CA PRO A 714 -19.34 9.38 35.85
C PRO A 714 -18.60 10.59 36.44
N GLY A 715 -18.02 11.42 35.58
CA GLY A 715 -17.37 12.68 35.98
C GLY A 715 -15.89 12.59 36.37
N THR A 716 -15.24 11.42 36.20
CA THR A 716 -13.82 11.22 36.55
C THR A 716 -12.84 11.38 35.38
N CYS A 717 -13.33 11.51 34.14
CA CYS A 717 -12.52 11.62 32.92
C CYS A 717 -11.85 13.01 32.73
N VAL A 718 -11.05 13.40 33.72
CA VAL A 718 -10.29 14.66 33.75
C VAL A 718 -8.87 14.42 33.23
N SER A 719 -8.29 13.29 33.61
CA SER A 719 -6.94 12.86 33.33
C SER A 719 -6.75 12.44 31.86
N MET A 720 -5.51 12.49 31.38
CA MET A 720 -5.17 12.12 30.01
C MET A 720 -5.27 10.61 29.76
N ASN A 721 -4.86 9.79 30.73
CA ASN A 721 -5.03 8.34 30.66
C ASN A 721 -6.51 7.96 30.52
N ASP A 722 -7.42 8.54 31.31
CA ASP A 722 -8.84 8.16 31.27
C ASP A 722 -9.49 8.51 29.92
N LYS A 723 -9.16 9.69 29.37
CA LYS A 723 -9.64 10.10 28.03
C LYS A 723 -9.13 9.15 26.95
N PHE A 724 -7.87 8.76 27.05
CA PHE A 724 -7.22 7.88 26.10
C PHE A 724 -7.78 6.45 26.19
N GLU A 725 -7.87 5.91 27.41
CA GLU A 725 -8.41 4.58 27.68
C GLU A 725 -9.89 4.50 27.25
N PHE A 726 -10.69 5.52 27.57
CA PHE A 726 -12.06 5.62 27.09
C PHE A 726 -12.13 5.64 25.56
N PHE A 727 -11.27 6.41 24.88
CA PHE A 727 -11.28 6.50 23.42
C PHE A 727 -11.01 5.16 22.74
N PHE A 728 -10.06 4.35 23.23
CA PHE A 728 -9.72 3.07 22.61
C PHE A 728 -10.57 1.88 23.11
N ASN A 729 -10.91 1.87 24.40
CA ASN A 729 -11.49 0.68 25.04
C ASN A 729 -13.01 0.73 25.14
N ALA A 730 -13.63 1.92 25.24
CA ALA A 730 -15.07 2.03 25.37
C ALA A 730 -15.82 1.62 24.08
N GLU A 731 -17.01 1.03 24.26
CA GLU A 731 -17.85 0.54 23.15
C GLU A 731 -18.80 1.61 22.59
N SER A 732 -19.21 2.59 23.41
CA SER A 732 -20.20 3.60 23.05
C SER A 732 -20.12 4.86 23.93
N GLU A 733 -20.63 5.98 23.44
CA GLU A 733 -20.87 7.20 24.21
C GLU A 733 -21.79 6.92 25.42
N GLY A 734 -21.21 6.93 26.63
CA GLY A 734 -21.88 6.69 27.92
C GLY A 734 -21.31 7.55 29.04
N THR A 735 -21.88 7.47 30.25
CA THR A 735 -21.75 8.43 31.37
C THR A 735 -20.34 8.78 31.89
N GLY A 736 -19.27 8.16 31.40
CA GLY A 736 -17.89 8.39 31.85
C GLY A 736 -17.37 9.80 31.51
N CYS A 737 -16.95 10.02 30.26
CA CYS A 737 -16.40 11.31 29.80
C CYS A 737 -17.46 12.37 29.42
N GLY A 738 -18.68 12.27 29.97
CA GLY A 738 -19.73 13.28 29.81
C GLY A 738 -20.18 13.53 28.37
N GLY A 739 -20.02 12.55 27.46
CA GLY A 739 -20.42 12.65 26.05
C GLY A 739 -19.56 13.60 25.20
N LYS A 740 -18.37 14.00 25.67
CA LYS A 740 -17.48 14.94 24.95
C LYS A 740 -16.53 14.29 23.94
N ILE A 741 -16.27 12.99 24.09
CA ILE A 741 -15.38 12.20 23.24
C ILE A 741 -16.17 11.00 22.74
N THR A 742 -16.20 10.80 21.43
CA THR A 742 -16.75 9.59 20.82
C THR A 742 -15.70 8.47 20.82
N PRO A 743 -15.98 7.27 21.34
CA PRO A 743 -15.04 6.15 21.29
C PRO A 743 -14.69 5.71 19.87
N LEU A 744 -13.46 5.25 19.64
CA LEU A 744 -12.97 4.80 18.34
C LEU A 744 -13.81 3.64 17.77
N LYS A 745 -14.23 2.70 18.61
CA LYS A 745 -15.09 1.58 18.19
C LYS A 745 -16.44 2.06 17.65
N GLN A 746 -16.98 3.15 18.20
CA GLN A 746 -18.21 3.78 17.71
C GLN A 746 -17.94 4.57 16.43
N LEU A 747 -16.83 5.32 16.36
CA LEU A 747 -16.43 6.04 15.14
C LEU A 747 -16.29 5.11 13.93
N ILE A 748 -15.70 3.93 14.13
CA ILE A 748 -15.59 2.91 13.08
C ILE A 748 -16.98 2.41 12.64
N GLN A 749 -17.87 2.14 13.59
CA GLN A 749 -19.24 1.71 13.28
C GLN A 749 -19.97 2.80 12.50
N GLU A 750 -19.88 4.05 12.92
CA GLU A 750 -20.49 5.18 12.21
C GLU A 750 -19.92 5.35 10.80
N TYR A 751 -18.61 5.20 10.63
CA TYR A 751 -17.96 5.31 9.32
C TYR A 751 -18.48 4.27 8.31
N PHE A 752 -18.63 3.01 8.72
CA PHE A 752 -19.10 1.93 7.85
C PHE A 752 -20.64 1.79 7.82
N ALA A 753 -21.37 2.40 8.76
CA ALA A 753 -22.82 2.30 8.84
C ALA A 753 -23.53 2.94 7.63
N PRO A 754 -24.62 2.34 7.12
CA PRO A 754 -25.42 2.90 6.04
C PRO A 754 -26.15 4.17 6.50
N GLY A 755 -25.49 5.32 6.38
CA GLY A 755 -26.00 6.64 6.76
C GLY A 755 -25.02 7.51 7.54
N GLY A 756 -23.93 6.96 8.10
CA GLY A 756 -22.93 7.76 8.83
C GLY A 756 -22.12 8.69 7.93
N ASN A 757 -22.05 8.37 6.63
CA ASN A 757 -21.61 9.28 5.58
C ASN A 757 -22.78 10.09 5.00
N GLY A 758 -23.36 10.97 5.80
CA GLY A 758 -24.35 11.95 5.33
C GLY A 758 -23.89 12.74 4.10
N GLN A 759 -22.57 12.88 3.86
CA GLN A 759 -22.02 13.54 2.68
C GLN A 759 -21.42 12.59 1.62
N GLN A 760 -20.54 11.65 1.96
CA GLN A 760 -19.93 10.74 0.96
C GLN A 760 -20.95 9.76 0.34
N MET A 761 -21.90 9.22 1.12
CA MET A 761 -22.89 8.26 0.62
C MET A 761 -24.01 8.93 -0.19
N GLN A 762 -24.29 10.21 0.08
CA GLN A 762 -25.25 11.02 -0.69
C GLN A 762 -24.68 11.49 -2.04
N LEU A 763 -23.37 11.79 -2.11
CA LEU A 763 -22.73 12.32 -3.32
C LEU A 763 -22.42 11.25 -4.37
N ILE A 764 -22.05 10.04 -3.94
CA ILE A 764 -21.55 8.98 -4.83
C ILE A 764 -22.65 7.92 -5.10
N GLY A 765 -23.68 7.87 -4.24
CA GLY A 765 -24.67 6.81 -4.25
C GLY A 765 -24.14 5.52 -3.59
N LYS A 766 -25.00 4.84 -2.85
CA LYS A 766 -24.65 3.68 -2.01
C LYS A 766 -23.92 2.55 -2.77
N PHE A 767 -24.21 2.34 -4.06
CA PHE A 767 -23.59 1.27 -4.85
C PHE A 767 -22.14 1.56 -5.26
N ASP A 768 -21.83 2.82 -5.58
CA ASP A 768 -20.51 3.18 -6.10
C ASP A 768 -19.45 3.16 -4.99
N PHE A 769 -19.79 3.60 -3.77
CA PHE A 769 -18.90 3.50 -2.60
C PHE A 769 -18.49 2.05 -2.28
N LEU A 770 -19.40 1.09 -2.47
CA LEU A 770 -19.15 -0.32 -2.17
C LEU A 770 -18.20 -0.98 -3.18
N LEU A 771 -18.15 -0.49 -4.42
CA LEU A 771 -17.39 -1.12 -5.51
C LEU A 771 -16.14 -0.34 -5.90
N TYR A 772 -16.14 0.98 -5.68
CA TYR A 772 -15.07 1.88 -6.10
C TYR A 772 -14.53 2.67 -4.92
N TYR A 773 -13.24 2.96 -4.98
CA TYR A 773 -12.58 3.94 -4.12
C TYR A 773 -12.51 5.28 -4.86
N GLU A 774 -12.96 6.36 -4.22
CA GLU A 774 -12.96 7.71 -4.77
C GLU A 774 -11.86 8.55 -4.13
N SER A 775 -11.10 9.25 -4.95
CA SER A 775 -10.05 10.16 -4.48
C SER A 775 -9.87 11.34 -5.43
N GLU A 776 -9.07 12.31 -4.98
CA GLU A 776 -8.83 13.56 -5.69
C GLU A 776 -7.40 14.06 -5.48
N TYR A 777 -6.87 14.71 -6.52
CA TYR A 777 -5.67 15.53 -6.45
C TYR A 777 -5.82 16.69 -7.45
N ALA A 778 -5.08 17.77 -7.25
CA ALA A 778 -5.21 18.94 -8.12
C ALA A 778 -4.51 18.73 -9.47
N ASP A 779 -5.21 19.04 -10.57
CA ASP A 779 -4.67 18.99 -11.94
C ASP A 779 -3.83 20.23 -12.26
N ASP A 780 -3.04 20.18 -13.34
CA ASP A 780 -2.13 21.25 -13.78
C ASP A 780 -2.81 22.52 -14.32
N GLY A 781 -4.15 22.51 -14.41
CA GLY A 781 -4.93 23.67 -14.83
C GLY A 781 -4.84 24.79 -13.81
N ASN A 782 -4.16 25.88 -14.19
CA ASN A 782 -4.13 27.21 -13.55
C ASN A 782 -5.02 27.34 -12.30
N PHE A 783 -4.38 27.41 -11.14
CA PHE A 783 -5.03 27.91 -9.95
C PHE A 783 -5.49 29.36 -10.22
N ASN A 784 -6.80 29.58 -10.38
CA ASN A 784 -7.45 30.89 -10.53
C ASN A 784 -7.09 31.77 -11.75
N GLY A 785 -6.63 31.20 -12.88
CA GLY A 785 -6.36 32.00 -14.09
C GLY A 785 -5.17 32.96 -13.96
N GLU A 786 -4.43 32.92 -12.86
CA GLU A 786 -3.12 33.53 -12.74
C GLU A 786 -2.09 32.58 -13.37
N PRO A 787 -1.20 33.05 -14.28
CA PRO A 787 -0.04 32.26 -14.67
C PRO A 787 0.70 31.89 -13.38
N ASN A 788 0.97 30.59 -13.23
CA ASN A 788 1.68 30.00 -12.09
C ASN A 788 3.09 30.62 -11.98
N SER A 789 3.17 31.82 -11.41
CA SER A 789 4.23 32.75 -11.76
C SER A 789 5.46 32.62 -10.90
N ASN A 790 5.53 31.71 -9.91
CA ASN A 790 6.83 31.48 -9.28
C ASN A 790 7.14 30.11 -8.64
N HIS A 791 6.29 29.37 -7.90
CA HIS A 791 6.84 28.33 -7.00
C HIS A 791 6.16 26.93 -6.96
N MET A 792 5.20 26.60 -7.84
CA MET A 792 4.72 25.21 -7.97
C MET A 792 5.39 24.50 -9.15
N ARG A 793 6.16 23.44 -8.86
CA ARG A 793 6.86 22.62 -9.86
C ARG A 793 5.88 22.05 -10.91
N THR A 794 6.31 21.99 -12.16
CA THR A 794 5.54 21.44 -13.28
C THR A 794 5.14 20.00 -12.97
N PHE A 795 3.85 19.68 -13.13
CA PHE A 795 3.30 18.33 -13.01
C PHE A 795 4.08 17.36 -13.91
N PRO A 796 4.47 16.14 -13.44
CA PRO A 796 5.10 15.16 -14.30
C PRO A 796 4.19 14.88 -15.50
N THR A 797 4.69 15.12 -16.71
CA THR A 797 3.92 14.88 -17.93
C THR A 797 3.49 13.41 -18.01
N ASN A 798 2.40 13.12 -18.73
CA ASN A 798 2.02 11.72 -18.97
C ASN A 798 3.19 10.92 -19.56
N ALA A 799 4.06 11.52 -20.38
CA ALA A 799 5.27 10.86 -20.89
C ALA A 799 6.32 10.55 -19.81
N GLU A 800 6.41 11.33 -18.73
CA GLU A 800 7.28 11.04 -17.58
C GLU A 800 6.67 9.98 -16.63
N LEU A 801 5.34 9.82 -16.69
CA LEU A 801 4.60 8.75 -16.01
C LEU A 801 4.60 7.44 -16.84
N HIS A 802 4.55 7.52 -18.17
CA HIS A 802 4.60 6.42 -19.13
C HIS A 802 6.01 6.23 -19.72
N GLY A 803 6.78 5.34 -19.14
CA GLY A 803 8.01 4.79 -19.72
C GLY A 803 7.71 3.71 -20.77
N ALA A 804 8.63 3.58 -21.73
CA ALA A 804 8.50 2.68 -22.85
C ALA A 804 8.60 1.20 -22.44
N TYR A 805 7.83 0.36 -23.14
CA TYR A 805 8.01 -1.09 -23.18
C TYR A 805 9.37 -1.38 -23.84
N THR A 806 10.36 -1.93 -23.11
CA THR A 806 11.47 -2.67 -23.73
C THR A 806 11.12 -4.17 -23.72
N PRO A 807 10.62 -4.71 -24.84
CA PRO A 807 10.59 -6.14 -25.06
C PRO A 807 12.03 -6.65 -24.99
N GLY A 808 12.28 -7.87 -24.52
CA GLY A 808 13.64 -8.42 -24.58
C GLY A 808 14.19 -8.54 -26.02
N PRO A 809 15.43 -9.00 -26.18
CA PRO A 809 16.13 -9.21 -27.47
C PRO A 809 15.36 -9.97 -28.52
N ARG A 810 14.57 -10.95 -28.10
CA ARG A 810 13.68 -11.74 -28.97
C ARG A 810 12.48 -10.97 -29.54
N THR A 811 12.36 -9.70 -29.18
CA THR A 811 11.25 -8.82 -29.53
C THR A 811 11.74 -7.41 -29.89
N GLY A 812 13.06 -7.24 -30.12
CA GLY A 812 13.64 -6.04 -30.75
C GLY A 812 14.47 -5.08 -29.88
N SER A 813 14.83 -5.42 -28.63
CA SER A 813 15.70 -4.57 -27.77
C SER A 813 17.03 -5.26 -27.43
N PRO A 814 18.21 -4.62 -27.48
CA PRO A 814 19.50 -5.28 -27.29
C PRO A 814 19.65 -6.02 -25.92
N ASP A 815 20.50 -7.07 -25.90
CA ASP A 815 20.74 -7.97 -24.75
C ASP A 815 21.17 -7.28 -23.45
N THR A 816 21.58 -6.01 -23.51
CA THR A 816 22.08 -5.23 -22.38
C THR A 816 20.98 -4.46 -21.63
N GLY A 817 19.77 -4.32 -22.19
CA GLY A 817 18.64 -3.63 -21.53
C GLY A 817 18.86 -2.14 -21.21
N ALA A 818 19.97 -1.53 -21.65
CA ALA A 818 20.32 -0.14 -21.41
C ALA A 818 19.67 0.81 -22.43
N PHE A 819 19.16 1.95 -21.96
CA PHE A 819 18.58 3.00 -22.81
C PHE A 819 19.59 4.13 -22.93
N LEU A 820 20.34 4.15 -24.03
CA LEU A 820 21.15 5.31 -24.40
C LEU A 820 20.25 6.32 -25.12
N LEU A 821 19.98 7.47 -24.48
CA LEU A 821 19.44 8.64 -25.16
C LEU A 821 20.38 8.96 -26.35
N PRO A 822 19.87 9.18 -27.59
CA PRO A 822 20.74 9.44 -28.75
C PRO A 822 21.63 10.69 -28.60
N PHE A 823 21.40 11.52 -27.59
CA PHE A 823 22.11 12.77 -27.33
C PHE A 823 22.73 12.88 -25.93
N SER A 824 22.62 11.86 -25.07
CA SER A 824 23.33 11.85 -23.78
C SER A 824 23.78 10.43 -23.45
N GLY A 825 25.09 10.19 -23.50
CA GLY A 825 25.73 8.90 -23.24
C GLY A 825 25.67 8.40 -21.78
N ASN A 826 24.63 8.76 -21.03
CA ASN A 826 24.36 8.26 -19.68
C ASN A 826 23.08 7.44 -19.68
N ASP A 827 23.16 6.23 -19.12
CA ASP A 827 22.05 5.31 -18.87
C ASP A 827 21.17 5.89 -17.75
N ASN A 828 20.30 6.84 -18.10
CA ASN A 828 19.36 7.43 -17.16
C ASN A 828 18.26 6.41 -16.89
N GLY A 829 18.47 5.58 -15.87
CA GLY A 829 17.62 4.47 -15.44
C GLY A 829 16.18 4.83 -15.13
N ILE A 830 15.38 5.04 -16.18
CA ILE A 830 13.93 5.21 -16.10
C ILE A 830 13.24 4.07 -16.84
N PRO A 831 13.06 2.89 -16.20
CA PRO A 831 12.02 1.96 -16.59
C PRO A 831 10.77 2.28 -15.76
N LYS A 832 9.90 3.17 -16.24
CA LYS A 832 8.65 3.50 -15.52
C LYS A 832 7.45 2.98 -16.29
N ARG A 833 6.93 1.79 -16.00
CA ARG A 833 5.63 1.40 -16.57
C ARG A 833 4.54 1.78 -15.59
N ASN A 834 3.48 2.40 -16.09
CA ASN A 834 2.38 2.84 -15.26
C ASN A 834 1.21 1.83 -15.16
N PHE A 835 1.42 0.63 -15.70
CA PHE A 835 0.47 -0.47 -15.69
C PHE A 835 1.18 -1.82 -15.86
N TYR A 836 0.47 -2.91 -15.54
CA TYR A 836 0.89 -4.26 -15.85
C TYR A 836 0.50 -4.70 -17.27
N SER A 837 1.46 -5.32 -17.95
CA SER A 837 1.35 -5.96 -19.26
C SER A 837 1.48 -7.48 -19.13
N THR A 838 1.43 -8.22 -20.24
CA THR A 838 1.53 -9.69 -20.26
C THR A 838 2.73 -10.17 -21.07
N LYS A 839 3.29 -11.32 -20.69
CA LYS A 839 4.38 -11.98 -21.42
C LYS A 839 4.28 -13.50 -21.34
N PHE A 840 4.54 -14.19 -22.45
CA PHE A 840 4.66 -15.64 -22.46
C PHE A 840 5.88 -16.12 -21.65
N VAL A 841 5.70 -17.25 -20.98
CA VAL A 841 6.74 -17.95 -20.23
C VAL A 841 6.71 -19.44 -20.54
N SER A 842 7.86 -20.09 -20.46
CA SER A 842 7.92 -21.54 -20.66
C SER A 842 7.23 -22.26 -19.50
N THR A 843 6.31 -23.18 -19.82
CA THR A 843 5.65 -24.05 -18.85
C THR A 843 6.64 -24.90 -18.06
N SER A 844 7.76 -25.31 -18.67
CA SER A 844 8.82 -26.09 -17.99
C SER A 844 9.44 -25.34 -16.80
N LYS A 845 9.56 -24.02 -16.90
CA LYS A 845 10.06 -23.16 -15.81
C LYS A 845 9.08 -23.04 -14.65
N LEU A 846 7.79 -23.23 -14.91
CA LEU A 846 6.73 -23.15 -13.90
C LEU A 846 6.60 -24.45 -13.10
N VAL A 847 6.89 -25.58 -13.73
CA VAL A 847 6.86 -26.92 -13.10
C VAL A 847 8.11 -27.17 -12.26
N LYS A 848 9.30 -26.92 -12.81
CA LYS A 848 10.57 -27.23 -12.13
C LYS A 848 10.84 -26.33 -10.92
N GLY A 849 10.18 -25.17 -10.85
CA GLY A 849 10.45 -24.15 -9.85
C GLY A 849 11.86 -23.61 -10.00
N GLY A 850 12.05 -22.67 -10.94
CA GLY A 850 13.29 -21.90 -11.10
C GLY A 850 14.61 -22.68 -10.90
N ASP A 851 14.77 -23.84 -11.53
CA ASP A 851 15.93 -24.71 -11.27
C ASP A 851 17.27 -24.07 -11.70
N THR A 852 18.30 -24.44 -10.93
CA THR A 852 19.49 -23.68 -10.53
C THR A 852 20.74 -23.93 -11.38
N THR A 853 20.62 -24.52 -12.57
CA THR A 853 21.79 -24.88 -13.40
C THR A 853 22.19 -23.78 -14.40
N ILE A 854 23.04 -22.88 -13.90
CA ILE A 854 24.14 -22.14 -14.55
C ILE A 854 24.14 -22.12 -16.10
N SER A 855 23.61 -21.05 -16.71
CA SER A 855 24.10 -20.45 -17.97
C SER A 855 23.29 -19.18 -18.32
N PHE A 856 23.98 -18.02 -18.41
CA PHE A 856 23.67 -16.73 -19.05
C PHE A 856 22.23 -16.13 -19.03
N SER A 857 21.29 -16.75 -18.32
CA SER A 857 19.88 -16.37 -18.19
C SER A 857 19.55 -15.79 -16.81
N GLN A 858 20.57 -15.25 -16.13
CA GLN A 858 20.58 -14.72 -14.77
C GLN A 858 19.88 -13.35 -14.62
N VAL A 859 18.63 -13.24 -15.08
CA VAL A 859 17.70 -12.26 -14.50
C VAL A 859 16.73 -13.06 -13.66
N PRO A 860 16.81 -13.01 -12.32
CA PRO A 860 15.84 -13.71 -11.50
C PRO A 860 14.45 -13.20 -11.85
N VAL A 861 13.44 -14.07 -11.81
CA VAL A 861 12.06 -13.74 -12.22
C VAL A 861 11.54 -12.53 -11.43
N TYR A 862 12.09 -12.33 -10.23
CA TYR A 862 12.04 -11.12 -9.44
C TYR A 862 13.45 -10.78 -8.94
N LYS A 863 13.98 -9.61 -9.28
CA LYS A 863 15.15 -8.99 -8.62
C LYS A 863 14.70 -7.67 -8.02
N GLU A 864 14.70 -7.54 -6.71
CA GLU A 864 14.81 -6.20 -6.13
C GLU A 864 16.26 -5.78 -6.36
N LYS A 865 16.48 -4.59 -6.93
CA LYS A 865 17.85 -4.07 -7.06
C LYS A 865 18.34 -3.73 -5.66
N ASP A 866 19.27 -4.55 -5.14
CA ASP A 866 19.88 -4.38 -3.81
C ASP A 866 20.78 -3.14 -3.72
N ASP A 867 21.21 -2.57 -4.86
CA ASP A 867 22.13 -1.45 -4.84
C ASP A 867 21.45 -0.08 -4.74
N MET A 868 21.60 0.53 -3.55
CA MET A 868 22.42 1.75 -3.41
C MET A 868 23.77 1.45 -2.74
N GLY A 869 24.42 0.33 -3.10
CA GLY A 869 25.79 -0.02 -2.69
C GLY A 869 25.93 -0.54 -1.26
N GLY A 870 25.75 -1.85 -1.04
CA GLY A 870 26.13 -2.49 0.22
C GLY A 870 25.68 -3.95 0.36
N GLN A 871 26.58 -4.83 0.77
CA GLN A 871 26.26 -6.25 1.04
C GLN A 871 25.53 -6.40 2.38
N SER A 872 24.41 -7.14 2.37
CA SER A 872 23.60 -7.50 3.53
C SER A 872 24.34 -8.46 4.48
N MET A 873 24.21 -8.24 5.80
CA MET A 873 24.97 -8.93 6.86
C MET A 873 24.07 -9.68 7.88
N PHE A 874 22.88 -10.16 7.48
CA PHE A 874 22.05 -11.04 8.33
C PHE A 874 21.76 -12.39 7.69
N GLY A 875 22.15 -13.47 8.37
CA GLY A 875 21.92 -14.83 7.92
C GLY A 875 20.48 -15.33 8.13
N SER A 876 20.06 -16.20 7.20
CA SER A 876 18.95 -17.17 7.25
C SER A 876 17.50 -16.76 6.98
N GLU A 877 17.18 -15.46 6.87
CA GLU A 877 16.12 -14.99 5.94
C GLU A 877 16.68 -14.14 4.80
N ALA A 878 17.99 -13.84 4.82
CA ALA A 878 18.74 -13.33 3.67
C ALA A 878 19.32 -14.47 2.82
N SER A 879 18.47 -15.42 2.44
CA SER A 879 18.59 -15.87 1.06
C SER A 879 18.22 -14.66 0.21
N GLY A 880 19.15 -14.14 -0.62
CA GLY A 880 18.70 -13.52 -1.86
C GLY A 880 17.58 -14.38 -2.44
N PRO A 881 16.50 -13.79 -2.98
CA PRO A 881 15.19 -14.45 -3.15
C PRO A 881 15.41 -15.90 -3.57
N SER A 882 14.88 -16.86 -2.80
CA SER A 882 14.93 -18.26 -3.24
C SER A 882 14.46 -18.25 -4.69
N MET A 883 15.33 -18.71 -5.61
CA MET A 883 15.00 -18.74 -7.03
C MET A 883 13.82 -19.68 -7.31
N ASP A 884 13.45 -20.47 -6.28
CA ASP A 884 12.30 -21.34 -6.23
C ASP A 884 11.11 -20.64 -5.55
N PHE A 885 10.01 -20.48 -6.28
CA PHE A 885 8.75 -19.94 -5.78
C PHE A 885 7.85 -21.10 -5.32
N LYS A 886 7.03 -20.87 -4.29
CA LYS A 886 6.27 -21.91 -3.58
C LYS A 886 5.07 -22.42 -4.37
N ASN A 887 4.47 -21.60 -5.22
CA ASN A 887 3.29 -21.96 -6.00
C ASN A 887 3.67 -22.53 -7.38
N LYS A 888 4.33 -23.69 -7.41
CA LYS A 888 4.72 -24.39 -8.65
C LYS A 888 3.51 -24.87 -9.42
N LEU A 889 3.65 -25.09 -10.72
CA LEU A 889 2.55 -25.63 -11.52
C LEU A 889 2.32 -27.11 -11.15
N GLU A 890 1.08 -27.49 -10.85
CA GLU A 890 0.74 -28.86 -10.49
C GLU A 890 1.04 -29.79 -11.68
N TYR A 891 1.97 -30.71 -11.48
CA TYR A 891 2.42 -31.63 -12.53
C TYR A 891 1.48 -32.82 -12.69
N THR A 892 1.04 -33.39 -11.58
CA THR A 892 0.32 -34.67 -11.51
C THR A 892 -1.10 -34.52 -12.05
N GLY A 893 -1.54 -35.43 -12.93
CA GLY A 893 -2.90 -35.42 -13.50
C GLY A 893 -3.09 -34.47 -14.69
N PHE A 894 -2.25 -33.44 -14.83
CA PHE A 894 -2.38 -32.43 -15.90
C PHE A 894 -1.27 -32.52 -16.96
N LEU A 895 -0.06 -32.92 -16.57
CA LEU A 895 1.14 -32.98 -17.44
C LEU A 895 1.78 -34.37 -17.51
N ASP A 896 1.09 -35.42 -17.04
CA ASP A 896 1.58 -36.81 -16.98
C ASP A 896 2.05 -37.35 -18.36
N GLU A 897 1.51 -36.82 -19.44
CA GLU A 897 1.89 -37.20 -20.81
C GLU A 897 3.32 -36.82 -21.20
N PHE A 898 3.96 -35.93 -20.44
CA PHE A 898 5.37 -35.59 -20.59
C PHE A 898 6.31 -36.49 -19.74
N GLY A 899 5.78 -37.49 -19.02
CA GLY A 899 6.55 -38.46 -18.25
C GLY A 899 6.89 -37.97 -16.83
N THR A 900 8.14 -37.59 -16.60
CA THR A 900 8.56 -36.93 -15.33
C THR A 900 8.81 -35.46 -15.58
N ALA A 901 8.64 -34.62 -14.55
CA ALA A 901 8.86 -33.16 -14.64
C ALA A 901 10.25 -32.77 -15.23
N ALA A 902 11.25 -33.67 -15.14
CA ALA A 902 12.58 -33.50 -15.73
C ALA A 902 12.57 -33.43 -17.27
N ASN A 903 11.64 -34.12 -17.94
CA ASN A 903 11.63 -34.30 -19.40
C ASN A 903 10.99 -33.13 -20.18
N LEU A 904 10.53 -32.08 -19.51
CA LEU A 904 9.86 -30.91 -20.11
C LEU A 904 10.81 -29.91 -20.83
N ASP A 905 12.09 -30.22 -21.04
CA ASP A 905 13.09 -29.30 -21.64
C ASP A 905 13.06 -29.23 -23.19
N PHE A 906 11.94 -29.55 -23.82
CA PHE A 906 11.78 -29.47 -25.28
C PHE A 906 11.33 -28.10 -25.78
#